data_AF-A0A9P1GFX4-F1
#
_entry.id   AF-A0A9P1GFX4-F1
#
_cell.length_a   1.000
_cell.length_b   1.000
_cell.length_c   1.000
_cell.angle_alpha   90.00
_cell.angle_beta   90.00
_cell.angle_gamma   90.00
#
_symmetry.space_group_name_H-M   'P 1'
#
loop_
_entity.id
_entity.type
_entity.pdbx_description
1 polymer ?
#
loop_
_entity_poly.entity_id
_entity_poly.type
_entity_poly.pdbx_seq_one_letter_code
_entity_poly.pdbx_strand_id
1 'polypeptide(L)'
;MHGLIHVIFRGFVVDKFGESAWKEILKIAGIEDESTLFEMKHYDDSLTMAAVKIGADVAGAPLDAALELFGSYFVDYAAGAGFIRLLRSLGPDLHQLLSNLNILHHNVERDLPAAVFPIFEVSQVEWINDYKYRFRMDYASSRAGLGPLLKGALHQATNKLFNSTLEISELSAEALRKMSFLPSAEASHELHWNLTVTINQEKPDFDATPSTTATSAPSAAEASFSFFDFHSALASAWCCCAQSQNDEIMVTVPTQPVVQEDWVNDVKMVLAEKRSRIEGVTATYPSSSDGKHQYFSMNAMDRIRVGATLFRACSADLVSSPWTDLPEMEKTEFFWGAYTKLDNFYAISKDWLVESQTMNGQMKFHKKGKIRFLSQSWGIPKEWDDLMGAGSYAEAKAAEICCVAKDIAARELGSTSRWKEVHFWVDKCCIPQGDQELTGWCVNLLEEYIIFCDGLVVLVPWTYFTRLWCVYEWVCFLLCHDPMDIEICADPFVRESTLPLFIDAIGNFKLSSCQCFREADRPILYNKVEKYYKSIDSFEKFLKFTAIALFVRCTAQRRSAKAVSALEPWRYLAERQGFSALADRISEMMQKLPEWREGAVKSATGGGTNDVQTAVLQQVEEWFKAKMVPMIVQMRKESATESGLKFIEELRKAAKEVVFQENACEPIEEADL
;
A
#
# COMPACT_ATOMS: atom_id res chain seq x y z
N MET A 1 -8.63 0.70 -31.71
CA MET A 1 -7.25 1.03 -31.31
C MET A 1 -7.28 2.01 -30.15
N HIS A 2 -6.41 1.85 -29.17
CA HIS A 2 -6.36 2.72 -27.99
C HIS A 2 -5.93 4.15 -28.34
N GLY A 3 -6.53 5.16 -27.71
CA GLY A 3 -6.33 6.58 -28.02
C GLY A 3 -4.91 7.09 -27.84
N LEU A 4 -4.14 6.48 -26.94
CA LEU A 4 -2.70 6.69 -26.84
C LEU A 4 -1.97 6.51 -28.18
N ILE A 5 -2.37 5.54 -29.01
CA ILE A 5 -1.73 5.36 -30.33
C ILE A 5 -1.97 6.58 -31.22
N HIS A 6 -3.08 7.29 -31.07
CA HIS A 6 -3.35 8.54 -31.79
C HIS A 6 -2.52 9.70 -31.27
N VAL A 7 -2.28 9.77 -29.96
CA VAL A 7 -1.37 10.77 -29.35
C VAL A 7 0.06 10.57 -29.85
N ILE A 8 0.54 9.32 -29.85
CA ILE A 8 1.87 8.98 -30.37
C ILE A 8 1.95 9.22 -31.87
N PHE A 9 0.89 8.89 -32.62
CA PHE A 9 0.82 9.14 -34.06
C PHE A 9 0.83 10.63 -34.39
N ARG A 10 0.11 11.47 -33.63
CA ARG A 10 0.23 12.92 -33.72
C ARG A 10 1.66 13.38 -33.48
N GLY A 11 2.28 12.93 -32.39
CA GLY A 11 3.67 13.26 -32.05
C GLY A 11 4.63 12.90 -33.20
N PHE A 12 4.47 11.69 -33.75
CA PHE A 12 5.20 11.24 -34.93
C PHE A 12 5.04 12.17 -36.13
N VAL A 13 3.80 12.51 -36.48
CA VAL A 13 3.53 13.36 -37.65
C VAL A 13 4.11 14.76 -37.44
N VAL A 14 3.93 15.35 -36.26
CA VAL A 14 4.43 16.68 -35.95
C VAL A 14 5.95 16.71 -35.94
N ASP A 15 6.60 15.71 -35.34
CA ASP A 15 8.06 15.64 -35.25
C ASP A 15 8.74 15.41 -36.61
N LYS A 16 8.10 14.62 -37.49
CA LYS A 16 8.70 14.26 -38.80
C LYS A 16 8.27 15.17 -39.94
N PHE A 17 7.04 15.69 -39.92
CA PHE A 17 6.40 16.37 -41.04
C PHE A 17 5.79 17.74 -40.66
N GLY A 18 5.79 18.10 -39.38
CA GLY A 18 5.34 19.40 -38.88
C GLY A 18 3.84 19.53 -38.67
N GLU A 19 3.45 20.60 -37.97
CA GLU A 19 2.05 20.92 -37.63
C GLU A 19 1.15 21.14 -38.86
N SER A 20 1.69 21.56 -40.00
CA SER A 20 0.92 21.72 -41.23
C SER A 20 0.45 20.37 -41.79
N ALA A 21 1.31 19.35 -41.75
CA ALA A 21 0.95 18.00 -42.19
C ALA A 21 -0.11 17.40 -41.28
N TRP A 22 -0.01 17.61 -39.96
CA TRP A 22 -1.02 17.14 -39.02
C TRP A 22 -2.40 17.77 -39.26
N LYS A 23 -2.47 19.08 -39.50
CA LYS A 23 -3.72 19.78 -39.84
C LYS A 23 -4.33 19.30 -41.15
N GLU A 24 -3.51 18.96 -42.13
CA GLU A 24 -3.98 18.37 -43.39
C GLU A 24 -4.55 16.97 -43.17
N ILE A 25 -3.92 16.15 -42.32
CA ILE A 25 -4.45 14.83 -41.93
C ILE A 25 -5.82 14.97 -41.24
N LEU A 26 -5.95 15.85 -40.25
CA LEU A 26 -7.24 16.09 -39.55
C LEU A 26 -8.35 16.52 -40.53
N LYS A 27 -8.01 17.42 -41.46
CA LYS A 27 -8.94 17.89 -42.49
C LYS A 27 -9.41 16.76 -43.43
N ILE A 28 -8.49 15.90 -43.89
CA ILE A 28 -8.83 14.77 -44.77
C ILE A 28 -9.60 13.69 -44.00
N ALA A 29 -9.26 13.48 -42.73
CA ALA A 29 -9.95 12.53 -41.84
C ALA A 29 -11.34 13.01 -41.39
N GLY A 30 -11.74 14.25 -41.72
CA GLY A 30 -13.03 14.81 -41.32
C GLY A 30 -13.14 15.11 -39.81
N ILE A 31 -12.00 15.32 -39.15
CA ILE A 31 -11.94 15.63 -37.71
C ILE A 31 -11.90 17.16 -37.56
N GLU A 32 -13.03 17.76 -37.19
CA GLU A 32 -13.18 19.22 -37.06
C GLU A 32 -12.54 19.78 -35.79
N ASP A 33 -12.49 18.97 -34.72
CA ASP A 33 -11.95 19.35 -33.42
C ASP A 33 -10.95 18.31 -32.92
N GLU A 34 -9.69 18.70 -32.89
CA GLU A 34 -8.57 17.88 -32.43
C GLU A 34 -8.70 17.48 -30.95
N SER A 35 -9.39 18.28 -30.13
CA SER A 35 -9.61 17.98 -28.71
C SER A 35 -10.51 16.75 -28.49
N THR A 36 -11.11 16.22 -29.55
CA THR A 36 -11.88 14.98 -29.52
C THR A 36 -11.02 13.71 -29.51
N LEU A 37 -9.71 13.84 -29.74
CA LEU A 37 -8.72 12.76 -29.70
C LEU A 37 -8.21 12.51 -28.26
N PHE A 38 -9.08 11.95 -27.42
CA PHE A 38 -8.76 11.55 -26.05
C PHE A 38 -7.89 10.29 -25.97
N GLU A 39 -6.88 10.31 -25.09
CA GLU A 39 -5.89 9.25 -24.88
C GLU A 39 -6.49 7.93 -24.35
N MET A 40 -7.45 8.03 -23.42
CA MET A 40 -8.08 6.87 -22.76
C MET A 40 -9.30 6.32 -23.52
N LYS A 41 -9.59 6.85 -24.71
CA LYS A 41 -10.74 6.42 -25.53
C LYS A 41 -10.32 5.31 -26.50
N HIS A 42 -11.17 4.31 -26.67
CA HIS A 42 -11.01 3.33 -27.74
C HIS A 42 -11.64 3.86 -29.05
N TYR A 43 -10.88 3.81 -30.14
CA TYR A 43 -11.34 4.21 -31.49
C TYR A 43 -11.51 2.99 -32.37
N ASP A 44 -12.33 3.11 -33.41
CA ASP A 44 -12.38 2.08 -34.45
C ASP A 44 -11.01 1.93 -35.13
N ASP A 45 -10.55 0.70 -35.35
CA ASP A 45 -9.24 0.44 -35.99
C ASP A 45 -9.19 1.03 -37.40
N SER A 46 -10.33 1.12 -38.10
CA SER A 46 -10.44 1.76 -39.42
C SER A 46 -10.07 3.25 -39.38
N LEU A 47 -10.32 3.94 -38.26
CA LEU A 47 -9.95 5.35 -38.10
C LEU A 47 -8.44 5.53 -38.00
N THR A 48 -7.76 4.70 -37.21
CA THR A 48 -6.29 4.77 -37.11
C THR A 48 -5.62 4.39 -38.42
N MET A 49 -6.10 3.32 -39.07
CA MET A 49 -5.55 2.88 -40.35
C MET A 49 -5.81 3.92 -41.45
N ALA A 50 -6.95 4.60 -41.43
CA ALA A 50 -7.21 5.73 -42.31
C ALA A 50 -6.25 6.90 -42.03
N ALA A 51 -6.03 7.27 -40.77
CA ALA A 51 -5.12 8.35 -40.39
C ALA A 51 -3.67 8.07 -40.80
N VAL A 52 -3.18 6.84 -40.59
CA VAL A 52 -1.84 6.43 -41.03
C VAL A 52 -1.73 6.44 -42.55
N LYS A 53 -2.76 5.99 -43.27
CA LYS A 53 -2.79 6.04 -44.72
C LYS A 53 -2.76 7.46 -45.26
N ILE A 54 -3.57 8.35 -44.69
CA ILE A 54 -3.55 9.78 -45.03
C ILE A 54 -2.17 10.38 -44.75
N GLY A 55 -1.56 10.04 -43.60
CA GLY A 55 -0.20 10.46 -43.28
C GLY A 55 0.84 9.96 -44.28
N ALA A 56 0.73 8.71 -44.74
CA ALA A 56 1.59 8.13 -45.76
C ALA A 56 1.43 8.84 -47.12
N ASP A 57 0.19 9.13 -47.52
CA ASP A 57 -0.13 9.86 -48.75
C ASP A 57 0.42 11.30 -48.71
N VAL A 58 0.25 12.01 -47.57
CA VAL A 58 0.81 13.36 -47.35
C VAL A 58 2.34 13.34 -47.35
N ALA A 59 2.97 12.31 -46.79
CA ALA A 59 4.43 12.13 -46.80
C ALA A 59 4.99 11.64 -48.15
N GLY A 60 4.13 11.25 -49.10
CA GLY A 60 4.54 10.67 -50.39
C GLY A 60 5.24 9.31 -50.26
N ALA A 61 4.95 8.55 -49.21
CA ALA A 61 5.59 7.28 -48.90
C ALA A 61 4.64 6.09 -49.09
N PRO A 62 5.14 4.90 -49.50
CA PRO A 62 4.33 3.68 -49.44
C PRO A 62 3.82 3.42 -48.01
N LEU A 63 2.57 2.96 -47.87
CA LEU A 63 1.94 2.72 -46.58
C LEU A 63 2.78 1.83 -45.65
N ASP A 64 3.37 0.75 -46.17
CA ASP A 64 4.22 -0.15 -45.41
C ASP A 64 5.47 0.55 -44.87
N ALA A 65 6.09 1.41 -45.68
CA ALA A 65 7.26 2.19 -45.25
C ALA A 65 6.89 3.24 -44.19
N ALA A 66 5.71 3.86 -44.30
CA ALA A 66 5.21 4.79 -43.30
C ALA A 66 4.89 4.09 -41.96
N LEU A 67 4.29 2.89 -42.02
CA LEU A 67 4.02 2.05 -40.86
C LEU A 67 5.33 1.57 -40.19
N GLU A 68 6.33 1.13 -40.97
CA GLU A 68 7.66 0.77 -40.45
C GLU A 68 8.30 1.97 -39.72
N LEU A 69 8.28 3.16 -40.33
CA LEU A 69 8.84 4.36 -39.72
C LEU A 69 8.08 4.76 -38.44
N PHE A 70 6.75 4.63 -38.43
CA PHE A 70 5.94 4.85 -37.24
C PHE A 70 6.24 3.84 -36.13
N GLY A 71 6.45 2.57 -36.48
CA GLY A 71 6.87 1.53 -35.54
C GLY A 71 8.22 1.81 -34.89
N SER A 72 9.20 2.30 -35.66
CA SER A 72 10.48 2.73 -35.11
C SER A 72 10.30 3.95 -34.20
N TYR A 73 9.53 4.96 -34.64
CA TYR A 73 9.23 6.13 -33.80
C TYR A 73 8.51 5.73 -32.50
N PHE A 74 7.61 4.76 -32.53
CA PHE A 74 6.91 4.26 -31.34
C PHE A 74 7.90 3.76 -30.27
N VAL A 75 8.93 3.02 -30.67
CA VAL A 75 9.99 2.56 -29.75
C VAL A 75 10.83 3.74 -29.27
N ASP A 76 11.10 4.73 -30.14
CA ASP A 76 11.83 5.92 -29.74
C ASP A 76 11.08 6.78 -28.73
N TYR A 77 9.79 6.97 -28.96
CA TYR A 77 8.86 7.66 -28.09
C TYR A 77 8.77 6.94 -26.75
N ALA A 78 8.53 5.63 -26.76
CA ALA A 78 8.48 4.84 -25.53
C ALA A 78 9.79 4.93 -24.74
N ALA A 79 10.93 4.80 -25.41
CA ALA A 79 12.24 4.95 -24.77
C ALA A 79 12.47 6.36 -24.20
N GLY A 80 12.06 7.41 -24.93
CA GLY A 80 12.18 8.81 -24.51
C GLY A 80 11.22 9.20 -23.38
N ALA A 81 10.05 8.57 -23.31
CA ALA A 81 9.06 8.71 -22.24
C ALA A 81 9.45 7.98 -20.94
N GLY A 82 10.66 7.41 -20.87
CA GLY A 82 11.20 6.74 -19.67
C GLY A 82 11.10 5.21 -19.70
N PHE A 83 10.48 4.60 -20.72
CA PHE A 83 10.28 3.15 -20.81
C PHE A 83 11.50 2.36 -21.31
N ILE A 84 12.63 3.01 -21.58
CA ILE A 84 13.84 2.29 -22.04
C ILE A 84 14.35 1.27 -21.01
N ARG A 85 14.22 1.58 -19.71
CA ARG A 85 14.64 0.69 -18.62
C ARG A 85 13.70 -0.50 -18.45
N LEU A 86 12.40 -0.25 -18.56
CA LEU A 86 11.38 -1.30 -18.67
C LEU A 86 11.72 -2.28 -19.77
N LEU A 87 11.87 -1.78 -21.00
CA LEU A 87 11.99 -2.63 -22.17
C LEU A 87 13.27 -3.47 -22.07
N ARG A 88 14.32 -2.94 -21.46
CA ARG A 88 15.55 -3.68 -21.11
C ARG A 88 15.39 -4.67 -19.96
N SER A 89 14.47 -4.44 -19.01
CA SER A 89 14.21 -5.38 -17.92
C SER A 89 13.47 -6.64 -18.36
N LEU A 90 12.78 -6.60 -19.52
CA LEU A 90 12.11 -7.76 -20.09
C LEU A 90 13.10 -8.82 -20.58
N GLY A 91 14.38 -8.50 -20.76
CA GLY A 91 15.39 -9.47 -21.14
C GLY A 91 16.70 -8.83 -21.60
N PRO A 92 17.82 -9.58 -21.55
CA PRO A 92 19.12 -9.08 -21.99
C PRO A 92 19.25 -8.96 -23.51
N ASP A 93 18.34 -9.56 -24.27
CA ASP A 93 18.32 -9.56 -25.74
C ASP A 93 16.88 -9.57 -26.29
N LEU A 94 16.77 -9.50 -27.62
CA LEU A 94 15.48 -9.47 -28.31
C LEU A 94 14.64 -10.73 -28.09
N HIS A 95 15.25 -11.91 -27.97
CA HIS A 95 14.53 -13.17 -27.79
C HIS A 95 13.85 -13.19 -26.43
N GLN A 96 14.58 -12.82 -25.38
CA GLN A 96 14.04 -12.80 -24.03
C GLN A 96 13.01 -11.68 -23.84
N LEU A 97 13.21 -10.52 -24.46
CA LEU A 97 12.19 -9.44 -24.47
C LEU A 97 10.87 -9.96 -25.06
N LEU A 98 10.91 -10.61 -26.23
CA LEU A 98 9.71 -11.13 -26.89
C LEU A 98 9.06 -12.28 -26.12
N SER A 99 9.87 -13.13 -25.48
CA SER A 99 9.38 -14.21 -24.60
C SER A 99 8.57 -13.68 -23.41
N ASN A 100 8.90 -12.49 -22.91
CA ASN A 100 8.25 -11.86 -21.76
C ASN A 100 7.23 -10.78 -22.14
N LEU A 101 7.08 -10.46 -23.43
CA LEU A 101 6.25 -9.35 -23.89
C LEU A 101 4.75 -9.56 -23.61
N ASN A 102 4.28 -10.81 -23.67
CA ASN A 102 2.90 -11.13 -23.33
C ASN A 102 2.58 -10.86 -21.85
N ILE A 103 3.56 -11.03 -20.94
CA ILE A 103 3.40 -10.73 -19.52
C ILE A 103 3.22 -9.22 -19.33
N LEU A 104 4.04 -8.42 -20.02
CA LEU A 104 3.87 -6.96 -20.04
C LEU A 104 2.48 -6.59 -20.57
N HIS A 105 2.06 -7.16 -21.70
CA HIS A 105 0.74 -6.87 -22.29
C HIS A 105 -0.41 -7.25 -21.34
N HIS A 106 -0.33 -8.39 -20.67
CA HIS A 106 -1.34 -8.81 -19.69
C HIS A 106 -1.41 -7.86 -18.49
N ASN A 107 -0.26 -7.38 -18.01
CA ASN A 107 -0.21 -6.41 -16.91
C ASN A 107 -0.78 -5.04 -17.31
N VAL A 108 -0.54 -4.60 -18.55
CA VAL A 108 -1.11 -3.34 -19.08
C VAL A 108 -2.61 -3.48 -19.36
N GLU A 109 -3.09 -4.64 -19.80
CA GLU A 109 -4.51 -4.92 -20.05
C GLU A 109 -5.37 -4.78 -18.78
N ARG A 110 -4.81 -5.06 -17.60
CA ARG A 110 -5.47 -4.84 -16.30
C ARG A 110 -5.87 -3.38 -16.07
N ASP A 111 -5.01 -2.46 -16.52
CA ASP A 111 -5.17 -1.03 -16.32
C ASP A 111 -5.84 -0.35 -17.55
N LEU A 112 -5.83 -1.04 -18.71
CA LEU A 112 -6.46 -0.62 -19.97
C LEU A 112 -7.44 -1.70 -20.51
N PRO A 113 -8.61 -1.88 -19.89
CA PRO A 113 -9.53 -2.99 -20.22
C PRO A 113 -10.12 -2.96 -21.64
N ALA A 114 -9.94 -1.87 -22.40
CA ALA A 114 -10.33 -1.75 -23.81
C ALA A 114 -9.16 -1.96 -24.79
N ALA A 115 -7.93 -2.17 -24.30
CA ALA A 115 -6.76 -2.38 -25.12
C ALA A 115 -6.61 -3.87 -25.47
N VAL A 116 -6.82 -4.21 -26.74
CA VAL A 116 -6.52 -5.56 -27.25
C VAL A 116 -5.07 -5.61 -27.72
N PHE A 117 -4.24 -6.39 -27.03
CA PHE A 117 -2.82 -6.58 -27.35
C PHE A 117 -2.60 -7.80 -28.26
N PRO A 118 -1.56 -7.79 -29.11
CA PRO A 118 -1.15 -8.98 -29.84
C PRO A 118 -0.39 -9.96 -28.93
N ILE A 119 -0.42 -11.24 -29.33
CA ILE A 119 0.25 -12.35 -28.65
C ILE A 119 1.50 -12.72 -29.45
N PHE A 120 2.60 -12.94 -28.73
CA PHE A 120 3.88 -13.39 -29.27
C PHE A 120 4.23 -14.78 -28.75
N GLU A 121 4.64 -15.67 -29.64
CA GLU A 121 5.31 -16.90 -29.27
C GLU A 121 6.66 -16.96 -29.97
N VAL A 122 7.68 -17.42 -29.28
CA VAL A 122 9.03 -17.56 -29.85
C VAL A 122 9.57 -18.97 -29.65
N SER A 123 10.27 -19.49 -30.65
CA SER A 123 10.94 -20.78 -30.53
C SER A 123 12.21 -20.67 -29.69
N GLN A 124 12.82 -21.82 -29.40
CA GLN A 124 14.19 -21.84 -28.90
C GLN A 124 15.16 -21.18 -29.89
N VAL A 125 16.26 -20.65 -29.35
CA VAL A 125 17.32 -19.99 -30.10
C VAL A 125 18.25 -21.02 -30.74
N GLU A 126 18.51 -20.83 -32.03
CA GLU A 126 19.53 -21.52 -32.81
C GLU A 126 20.73 -20.59 -33.03
N TRP A 127 21.84 -20.87 -32.37
CA TRP A 127 23.07 -20.12 -32.56
C TRP A 127 23.73 -20.51 -33.89
N ILE A 128 23.98 -19.51 -34.76
CA ILE A 128 24.71 -19.67 -36.02
C ILE A 128 26.21 -19.58 -35.76
N ASN A 129 26.61 -18.64 -34.89
CA ASN A 129 27.96 -18.47 -34.35
C ASN A 129 27.90 -17.58 -33.08
N ASP A 130 29.03 -17.32 -32.42
CA ASP A 130 29.10 -16.60 -31.13
C ASP A 130 28.47 -15.19 -31.11
N TYR A 131 28.19 -14.58 -32.26
CA TYR A 131 27.65 -13.23 -32.38
C TYR A 131 26.39 -13.17 -33.25
N LYS A 132 25.86 -14.32 -33.69
CA LYS A 132 24.69 -14.39 -34.56
C LYS A 132 23.80 -15.56 -34.20
N TYR A 133 22.54 -15.28 -33.90
CA TYR A 133 21.57 -16.28 -33.52
C TYR A 133 20.24 -16.08 -34.25
N ARG A 134 19.46 -17.15 -34.35
CA ARG A 134 18.16 -17.17 -35.04
C ARG A 134 17.10 -17.79 -34.15
N PHE A 135 15.87 -17.30 -34.25
CA PHE A 135 14.71 -17.93 -33.66
C PHE A 135 13.46 -17.61 -34.49
N ARG A 136 12.42 -18.43 -34.35
CA ARG A 136 11.11 -18.17 -34.92
C ARG A 136 10.30 -17.30 -33.96
N MET A 137 9.53 -16.36 -34.52
CA MET A 137 8.48 -15.62 -33.83
C MET A 137 7.16 -15.83 -34.56
N ASP A 138 6.15 -16.26 -33.81
CA ASP A 138 4.76 -16.32 -34.22
C ASP A 138 4.03 -15.15 -33.56
N TYR A 139 3.38 -14.32 -34.36
CA TYR A 139 2.62 -13.15 -33.91
C TYR A 139 1.16 -13.33 -34.28
N ALA A 140 0.27 -13.21 -33.29
CA ALA A 140 -1.17 -13.31 -33.48
C ALA A 140 -1.85 -11.99 -33.07
N SER A 141 -2.74 -11.49 -33.92
CA SER A 141 -3.52 -10.29 -33.64
C SER A 141 -4.93 -10.39 -34.22
N SER A 142 -5.87 -9.71 -33.57
CA SER A 142 -7.20 -9.46 -34.12
C SER A 142 -7.18 -8.43 -35.27
N ARG A 143 -6.06 -7.70 -35.45
CA ARG A 143 -5.92 -6.60 -36.41
C ARG A 143 -5.05 -6.98 -37.61
N ALA A 144 -5.58 -6.76 -38.81
CA ALA A 144 -4.83 -6.94 -40.05
C ALA A 144 -3.93 -5.74 -40.36
N GLY A 145 -2.86 -5.95 -41.15
CA GLY A 145 -2.11 -4.87 -41.78
C GLY A 145 -1.12 -4.13 -40.87
N LEU A 146 -0.93 -4.54 -39.62
CA LEU A 146 0.05 -3.95 -38.69
C LEU A 146 1.45 -4.58 -38.77
N GLY A 147 1.65 -5.57 -39.64
CA GLY A 147 2.94 -6.24 -39.83
C GLY A 147 4.12 -5.28 -40.09
N PRO A 148 4.01 -4.31 -41.02
CA PRO A 148 5.07 -3.33 -41.23
C PRO A 148 5.38 -2.49 -39.98
N LEU A 149 4.37 -2.10 -39.19
CA LEU A 149 4.57 -1.40 -37.92
C LEU A 149 5.38 -2.24 -36.93
N LEU A 150 4.99 -3.51 -36.75
CA LEU A 150 5.73 -4.44 -35.90
C LEU A 150 7.17 -4.60 -36.37
N LYS A 151 7.39 -4.73 -37.68
CA LYS A 151 8.72 -4.85 -38.27
C LYS A 151 9.61 -3.64 -37.92
N GLY A 152 9.10 -2.43 -38.08
CA GLY A 152 9.80 -1.20 -37.70
C GLY A 152 10.10 -1.11 -36.20
N ALA A 153 9.16 -1.54 -35.36
CA ALA A 153 9.36 -1.59 -33.90
C ALA A 153 10.44 -2.61 -33.51
N LEU A 154 10.45 -3.81 -34.10
CA LEU A 154 11.45 -4.84 -33.81
C LEU A 154 12.86 -4.40 -34.21
N HIS A 155 13.03 -3.81 -35.39
CA HIS A 155 14.33 -3.26 -35.82
C HIS A 155 14.83 -2.20 -34.83
N GLN A 156 13.97 -1.25 -34.46
CA GLN A 156 14.35 -0.17 -33.55
C GLN A 156 14.64 -0.67 -32.13
N ALA A 157 13.83 -1.60 -31.61
CA ALA A 157 14.06 -2.21 -30.30
C ALA A 157 15.39 -2.96 -30.27
N THR A 158 15.69 -3.74 -31.31
CA THR A 158 16.95 -4.49 -31.41
C THR A 158 18.17 -3.56 -31.40
N ASN A 159 18.11 -2.47 -32.15
CA ASN A 159 19.19 -1.50 -32.22
C ASN A 159 19.32 -0.69 -30.93
N LYS A 160 18.23 -0.05 -30.48
CA LYS A 160 18.24 0.93 -29.39
C LYS A 160 18.43 0.28 -28.01
N LEU A 161 17.84 -0.90 -27.80
CA LEU A 161 17.88 -1.54 -26.50
C LEU A 161 19.13 -2.41 -26.33
N PHE A 162 19.57 -3.08 -27.39
CA PHE A 162 20.58 -4.16 -27.33
C PHE A 162 21.80 -3.95 -28.22
N ASN A 163 21.92 -2.78 -28.88
CA ASN A 163 23.01 -2.49 -29.83
C ASN A 163 23.26 -3.63 -30.84
N SER A 164 22.19 -4.20 -31.36
CA SER A 164 22.25 -5.35 -32.28
C SER A 164 21.53 -5.04 -33.58
N THR A 165 21.77 -5.84 -34.60
CA THR A 165 21.08 -5.75 -35.89
C THR A 165 20.13 -6.93 -36.07
N LEU A 166 19.03 -6.71 -36.78
CA LEU A 166 17.98 -7.70 -36.99
C LEU A 166 17.74 -7.91 -38.49
N GLU A 167 17.68 -9.16 -38.91
CA GLU A 167 17.21 -9.60 -40.22
C GLU A 167 15.90 -10.38 -40.02
N ILE A 168 14.83 -10.01 -40.73
CA ILE A 168 13.52 -10.66 -40.65
C ILE A 168 13.23 -11.34 -41.99
N SER A 169 12.81 -12.61 -41.95
CA SER A 169 12.41 -13.38 -43.13
C SER A 169 11.11 -14.14 -42.87
N GLU A 170 10.22 -14.18 -43.85
CA GLU A 170 8.97 -14.94 -43.74
C GLU A 170 9.21 -16.45 -43.82
N LEU A 171 8.45 -17.21 -43.03
CA LEU A 171 8.47 -18.67 -43.10
C LEU A 171 7.79 -19.16 -44.38
N SER A 172 8.46 -20.08 -45.08
CA SER A 172 7.89 -20.71 -46.27
C SER A 172 6.62 -21.51 -45.94
N ALA A 173 5.68 -21.56 -46.88
CA ALA A 173 4.45 -22.34 -46.76
C ALA A 173 4.69 -23.85 -46.47
N GLU A 174 5.84 -24.38 -46.87
CA GLU A 174 6.23 -25.77 -46.64
C GLU A 174 6.70 -26.03 -45.20
N ALA A 175 7.29 -25.03 -44.54
CA ALA A 175 7.65 -25.07 -43.12
C ALA A 175 6.39 -25.00 -42.22
N LEU A 176 5.41 -24.17 -42.58
CA LEU A 176 4.13 -24.03 -41.86
C LEU A 176 3.31 -25.33 -41.86
N ARG A 177 3.32 -26.10 -42.97
CA ARG A 177 2.56 -27.36 -43.10
C ARG A 177 3.05 -28.52 -42.22
N LYS A 178 4.29 -28.46 -41.71
CA LYS A 178 4.87 -29.51 -40.86
C LYS A 178 4.61 -29.29 -39.36
N MET A 179 3.88 -28.24 -38.99
CA MET A 179 3.68 -27.85 -37.59
C MET A 179 2.30 -28.27 -37.10
N SER A 180 2.24 -28.81 -35.88
CA SER A 180 1.00 -29.01 -35.12
C SER A 180 0.78 -27.81 -34.21
N PHE A 181 0.05 -26.81 -34.69
CA PHE A 181 -0.41 -25.69 -33.87
C PHE A 181 -1.91 -25.83 -33.66
N LEU A 182 -2.37 -25.64 -32.41
CA LEU A 182 -3.79 -25.40 -32.13
C LEU A 182 -3.97 -23.89 -32.23
N PRO A 183 -4.65 -23.35 -33.26
CA PRO A 183 -4.89 -21.92 -33.33
C PRO A 183 -5.69 -21.49 -32.10
N SER A 184 -5.32 -20.36 -31.51
CA SER A 184 -6.19 -19.67 -30.55
C SER A 184 -7.48 -19.32 -31.27
N ALA A 185 -8.63 -19.70 -30.71
CA ALA A 185 -9.94 -19.57 -31.35
C ALA A 185 -10.38 -18.11 -31.64
N GLU A 186 -9.57 -17.12 -31.25
CA GLU A 186 -9.90 -15.68 -31.27
C GLU A 186 -8.98 -14.81 -32.16
N ALA A 187 -7.88 -15.36 -32.72
CA ALA A 187 -6.97 -14.60 -33.58
C ALA A 187 -7.37 -14.68 -35.07
N SER A 188 -7.48 -13.53 -35.74
CA SER A 188 -7.86 -13.44 -37.17
C SER A 188 -6.67 -13.28 -38.12
N HIS A 189 -5.50 -12.87 -37.61
CA HIS A 189 -4.29 -12.64 -38.42
C HIS A 189 -3.05 -13.15 -37.70
N GLU A 190 -2.26 -13.96 -38.41
CA GLU A 190 -1.02 -14.55 -37.90
C GLU A 190 0.15 -14.20 -38.83
N LEU A 191 1.30 -13.89 -38.23
CA LEU A 191 2.57 -13.69 -38.91
C LEU A 191 3.59 -14.67 -38.35
N HIS A 192 4.34 -15.32 -39.23
CA HIS A 192 5.36 -16.29 -38.86
C HIS A 192 6.68 -15.89 -39.47
N TRP A 193 7.61 -15.42 -38.63
CA TRP A 193 8.90 -14.88 -39.06
C TRP A 193 10.07 -15.65 -38.45
N ASN A 194 11.13 -15.80 -39.23
CA ASN A 194 12.46 -16.14 -38.74
C ASN A 194 13.23 -14.85 -38.51
N LEU A 195 13.59 -14.61 -37.25
CA LEU A 195 14.36 -13.47 -36.80
C LEU A 195 15.80 -13.91 -36.65
N THR A 196 16.73 -13.24 -37.34
CA THR A 196 18.15 -13.48 -37.19
C THR A 196 18.82 -12.22 -36.63
N VAL A 197 19.35 -12.32 -35.42
CA VAL A 197 19.97 -11.20 -34.70
C VAL A 197 21.49 -11.32 -34.80
N THR A 198 22.17 -10.22 -35.13
CA THR A 198 23.63 -10.12 -35.11
C THR A 198 24.06 -9.09 -34.07
N ILE A 199 24.85 -9.52 -33.10
CA ILE A 199 25.36 -8.71 -31.99
C ILE A 199 26.55 -7.88 -32.49
N ASN A 200 26.50 -6.56 -32.30
CA ASN A 200 27.62 -5.69 -32.69
C ASN A 200 28.70 -5.71 -31.60
N GLN A 201 29.94 -6.08 -31.95
CA GLN A 201 31.10 -5.99 -31.05
C GLN A 201 31.79 -4.63 -31.23
N GLU A 202 31.96 -3.85 -30.17
CA GLU A 202 32.93 -2.73 -30.14
C GLU A 202 34.22 -3.15 -29.44
N LYS A 203 35.36 -2.72 -30.02
CA LYS A 203 36.73 -3.01 -29.57
C LYS A 203 37.11 -2.02 -28.45
N PRO A 204 37.68 -2.44 -27.31
CA PRO A 204 38.14 -1.51 -26.29
C PRO A 204 39.48 -0.88 -26.72
N ASP A 205 39.54 0.45 -26.83
CA ASP A 205 40.79 1.20 -27.04
C ASP A 205 41.66 1.11 -25.77
N PHE A 206 42.76 0.37 -25.86
CA PHE A 206 43.81 0.28 -24.86
C PHE A 206 45.10 0.85 -25.47
N ASP A 207 45.36 2.15 -25.31
CA ASP A 207 46.71 2.70 -25.42
C ASP A 207 46.86 4.05 -24.69
N ALA A 208 47.23 3.99 -23.41
CA ALA A 208 48.05 4.99 -22.71
C ALA A 208 48.64 4.37 -21.43
N THR A 209 49.97 4.34 -21.35
CA THR A 209 50.81 3.78 -20.27
C THR A 209 50.87 4.68 -19.02
N PRO A 210 51.31 4.16 -17.85
CA PRO A 210 50.98 4.72 -16.53
C PRO A 210 51.96 5.81 -16.06
N SER A 211 51.43 6.95 -15.61
CA SER A 211 52.18 7.92 -14.79
C SER A 211 51.51 8.09 -13.42
N THR A 212 52.27 7.74 -12.38
CA THR A 212 51.94 7.87 -10.95
C THR A 212 51.78 9.32 -10.50
N THR A 213 50.58 9.69 -10.07
CA THR A 213 50.32 10.74 -9.06
C THR A 213 49.01 10.42 -8.34
N ALA A 214 49.04 10.47 -7.01
CA ALA A 214 47.92 10.11 -6.14
C ALA A 214 46.83 11.19 -6.09
N THR A 215 45.58 10.83 -6.38
CA THR A 215 44.37 11.63 -6.03
C THR A 215 43.09 10.77 -6.07
N SER A 216 42.36 10.74 -4.94
CA SER A 216 40.94 10.39 -4.71
C SER A 216 40.19 9.35 -5.58
N ALA A 217 39.62 8.34 -4.92
CA ALA A 217 38.60 7.45 -5.48
C ALA A 217 37.34 8.20 -5.98
N PRO A 218 36.79 7.87 -7.17
CA PRO A 218 35.51 8.38 -7.61
C PRO A 218 34.34 7.59 -6.96
N SER A 219 33.23 8.29 -6.78
CA SER A 219 32.02 7.93 -6.02
C SER A 219 31.21 6.78 -6.59
N ALA A 220 30.63 5.99 -5.69
CA ALA A 220 29.53 5.06 -5.96
C ALA A 220 28.29 5.82 -6.47
N ALA A 221 28.10 5.87 -7.79
CA ALA A 221 26.91 6.45 -8.42
C ALA A 221 26.70 5.91 -9.84
N GLU A 222 26.47 4.59 -9.98
CA GLU A 222 25.73 4.05 -11.13
C GLU A 222 24.78 2.97 -10.59
N ALA A 223 23.58 3.41 -10.23
CA ALA A 223 22.54 2.60 -9.62
C ALA A 223 21.86 1.68 -10.65
N SER A 224 21.78 0.39 -10.30
CA SER A 224 20.93 -0.61 -10.94
C SER A 224 19.46 -0.31 -10.64
N PHE A 225 18.65 -0.08 -11.68
CA PHE A 225 17.20 0.10 -11.57
C PHE A 225 16.50 -1.27 -11.68
N SER A 226 15.49 -1.52 -10.83
CA SER A 226 14.72 -2.78 -10.78
C SER A 226 13.40 -2.68 -11.55
N PHE A 227 12.75 -3.82 -11.81
CA PHE A 227 11.43 -3.95 -12.46
C PHE A 227 10.32 -3.08 -11.82
N PHE A 228 10.46 -2.65 -10.56
CA PHE A 228 9.50 -1.74 -9.89
C PHE A 228 9.66 -0.26 -10.26
N ASP A 229 10.87 0.16 -10.62
CA ASP A 229 11.11 1.51 -11.13
C ASP A 229 10.39 1.74 -12.47
N PHE A 230 10.01 0.64 -13.16
CA PHE A 230 9.23 0.65 -14.38
C PHE A 230 7.73 0.95 -14.13
N HIS A 231 7.07 0.36 -13.14
CA HIS A 231 5.66 0.64 -12.86
C HIS A 231 5.44 2.09 -12.38
N SER A 232 6.37 2.60 -11.57
CA SER A 232 6.37 3.98 -11.07
C SER A 232 6.52 5.02 -12.20
N ALA A 233 7.32 4.71 -13.23
CA ALA A 233 7.53 5.57 -14.40
C ALA A 233 6.35 5.55 -15.39
N LEU A 234 5.63 4.42 -15.53
CA LEU A 234 4.45 4.25 -16.40
C LEU A 234 3.21 4.96 -15.83
N ALA A 235 3.00 4.91 -14.51
CA ALA A 235 1.94 5.65 -13.82
C ALA A 235 2.16 7.17 -13.87
N SER A 236 3.41 7.63 -13.77
CA SER A 236 3.75 9.05 -13.74
C SER A 236 3.62 9.77 -15.10
N ALA A 237 3.75 9.04 -16.22
CA ALA A 237 3.63 9.62 -17.56
C ALA A 237 2.17 9.74 -18.06
N TRP A 238 1.24 8.94 -17.52
CA TRP A 238 -0.17 8.90 -17.95
C TRP A 238 -1.13 9.78 -17.14
N CYS A 239 -0.71 10.36 -16.01
CA CYS A 239 -1.58 11.16 -15.14
C CYS A 239 -1.70 12.65 -15.52
N CYS A 240 -1.19 13.09 -16.67
CA CYS A 240 -1.37 14.47 -17.14
C CYS A 240 -2.52 14.61 -18.15
N CYS A 241 -3.78 14.53 -17.71
CA CYS A 241 -4.92 15.27 -18.27
C CYS A 241 -6.25 15.01 -17.52
N ALA A 242 -6.50 15.89 -16.54
CA ALA A 242 -7.77 16.46 -16.09
C ALA A 242 -9.13 15.69 -16.18
N GLN A 243 -9.74 15.60 -14.99
CA GLN A 243 -11.15 15.88 -14.64
C GLN A 243 -12.22 14.77 -14.68
N SER A 244 -12.58 14.35 -13.45
CA SER A 244 -13.92 14.17 -12.87
C SER A 244 -15.08 13.68 -13.75
N GLN A 245 -15.71 12.55 -13.37
CA GLN A 245 -17.00 12.50 -12.64
C GLN A 245 -17.46 11.05 -12.42
N ASN A 246 -18.16 10.85 -11.29
CA ASN A 246 -18.85 9.64 -10.81
C ASN A 246 -19.70 8.95 -11.92
N ASP A 247 -19.93 7.64 -11.98
CA ASP A 247 -20.72 6.81 -11.06
C ASP A 247 -20.82 5.36 -11.62
N GLU A 248 -20.80 4.40 -10.70
CA GLU A 248 -21.53 3.12 -10.62
C GLU A 248 -21.27 1.88 -11.54
N ILE A 249 -20.68 0.86 -10.88
CA ILE A 249 -21.10 -0.57 -10.76
C ILE A 249 -20.78 -1.56 -11.92
N MET A 250 -19.79 -2.43 -11.70
CA MET A 250 -19.90 -3.90 -11.47
C MET A 250 -18.55 -4.57 -11.78
N VAL A 251 -17.90 -5.04 -10.72
CA VAL A 251 -16.69 -5.86 -10.77
C VAL A 251 -17.07 -7.30 -11.11
N THR A 252 -16.52 -7.87 -12.19
CA THR A 252 -16.31 -9.32 -12.26
C THR A 252 -14.93 -9.66 -11.71
N VAL A 253 -14.99 -10.45 -10.64
CA VAL A 253 -13.93 -10.86 -9.71
C VAL A 253 -12.88 -11.72 -10.44
N PRO A 254 -11.56 -11.45 -10.32
CA PRO A 254 -10.54 -12.38 -10.76
C PRO A 254 -10.66 -13.68 -9.97
N THR A 255 -10.64 -14.80 -10.69
CA THR A 255 -10.65 -16.15 -10.13
C THR A 255 -9.59 -16.27 -9.04
N GLN A 256 -10.07 -16.59 -7.84
CA GLN A 256 -9.26 -16.85 -6.66
C GLN A 256 -8.12 -17.80 -6.99
N PRO A 257 -6.94 -17.65 -6.37
CA PRO A 257 -5.96 -18.73 -6.35
C PRO A 257 -6.69 -19.97 -5.83
N VAL A 258 -6.50 -21.11 -6.49
CA VAL A 258 -7.00 -22.40 -5.99
C VAL A 258 -6.33 -22.62 -4.64
N VAL A 259 -7.02 -22.24 -3.57
CA VAL A 259 -6.53 -22.45 -2.23
C VAL A 259 -6.82 -23.90 -1.87
N GLN A 260 -5.81 -24.60 -1.35
CA GLN A 260 -5.96 -25.96 -0.81
C GLN A 260 -7.23 -26.03 0.07
N GLU A 261 -8.11 -27.01 -0.14
CA GLU A 261 -9.41 -27.09 0.56
C GLU A 261 -9.27 -27.17 2.11
N ASP A 262 -8.07 -27.49 2.61
CA ASP A 262 -7.79 -27.77 4.02
C ASP A 262 -7.97 -26.55 4.95
N TRP A 263 -7.41 -25.37 4.64
CA TRP A 263 -7.51 -24.20 5.55
C TRP A 263 -8.95 -23.68 5.70
N VAL A 264 -9.80 -23.85 4.67
CA VAL A 264 -11.21 -23.44 4.74
C VAL A 264 -11.94 -24.26 5.79
N ASN A 265 -11.64 -25.56 5.86
CA ASN A 265 -12.22 -26.45 6.85
C ASN A 265 -11.73 -26.12 8.26
N ASP A 266 -10.44 -25.82 8.41
CA ASP A 266 -9.87 -25.41 9.70
C ASP A 266 -10.51 -24.12 10.23
N VAL A 267 -10.64 -23.09 9.38
CA VAL A 267 -11.30 -21.84 9.76
C VAL A 267 -12.75 -22.09 10.16
N LYS A 268 -13.51 -22.88 9.39
CA LYS A 268 -14.90 -23.21 9.73
C LYS A 268 -15.02 -23.92 11.07
N MET A 269 -14.11 -24.86 11.38
CA MET A 269 -14.09 -25.54 12.67
C MET A 269 -13.84 -24.57 13.83
N VAL A 270 -12.86 -23.67 13.69
CA VAL A 270 -12.57 -22.62 14.69
C VAL A 270 -13.77 -21.70 14.91
N LEU A 271 -14.47 -21.31 13.83
CA LEU A 271 -15.67 -20.45 13.95
C LEU A 271 -16.83 -21.19 14.63
N ALA A 272 -17.03 -22.47 14.33
CA ALA A 272 -18.05 -23.31 14.97
C ALA A 272 -17.76 -23.49 16.48
N GLU A 273 -16.51 -23.72 16.86
CA GLU A 273 -16.07 -23.78 18.26
C GLU A 273 -16.35 -22.46 18.99
N LYS A 274 -15.97 -21.32 18.40
CA LYS A 274 -16.22 -19.99 18.96
C LYS A 274 -17.70 -19.75 19.17
N ARG A 275 -18.54 -20.09 18.19
CA ARG A 275 -20.00 -19.97 18.29
C ARG A 275 -20.56 -20.78 19.46
N SER A 276 -20.19 -22.07 19.55
CA SER A 276 -20.64 -22.94 20.64
C SER A 276 -20.25 -22.39 22.02
N ARG A 277 -19.03 -21.84 22.16
CA ARG A 277 -18.58 -21.18 23.39
C ARG A 277 -19.39 -19.92 23.72
N ILE A 278 -19.65 -19.08 22.73
CA ILE A 278 -20.43 -17.84 22.91
C ILE A 278 -21.86 -18.19 23.31
N GLU A 279 -22.50 -19.15 22.65
CA GLU A 279 -23.82 -19.67 23.01
C GLU A 279 -23.88 -20.14 24.47
N GLY A 280 -22.84 -20.81 24.96
CA GLY A 280 -22.74 -21.21 26.36
C GLY A 280 -22.78 -20.05 27.35
N VAL A 281 -22.21 -18.89 26.99
CA VAL A 281 -22.25 -17.67 27.82
C VAL A 281 -23.59 -16.95 27.66
N THR A 282 -24.07 -16.82 26.43
CA THR A 282 -25.25 -16.01 26.10
C THR A 282 -26.58 -16.69 26.43
N ALA A 283 -26.61 -18.02 26.60
CA ALA A 283 -27.80 -18.77 27.02
C ALA A 283 -28.39 -18.30 28.37
N THR A 284 -27.60 -17.61 29.19
CA THR A 284 -28.05 -17.02 30.47
C THR A 284 -28.78 -15.69 30.32
N TYR A 285 -28.79 -15.12 29.12
CA TYR A 285 -29.42 -13.84 28.80
C TYR A 285 -30.68 -14.06 27.95
N PRO A 286 -31.73 -13.22 28.13
CA PRO A 286 -32.94 -13.34 27.33
C PRO A 286 -32.62 -13.19 25.84
N SER A 287 -33.20 -14.06 25.01
CA SER A 287 -33.12 -13.96 23.56
C SER A 287 -33.77 -12.65 23.12
N SER A 288 -33.02 -11.74 22.48
CA SER A 288 -33.66 -10.64 21.76
C SER A 288 -34.27 -11.19 20.46
N SER A 289 -35.37 -10.61 19.98
CA SER A 289 -36.06 -11.02 18.74
C SER A 289 -35.18 -10.98 17.48
N ASP A 290 -33.99 -10.41 17.59
CA ASP A 290 -33.00 -10.17 16.54
C ASP A 290 -31.59 -10.67 16.92
N GLY A 291 -31.37 -11.29 18.08
CA GLY A 291 -30.08 -11.82 18.57
C GLY A 291 -28.96 -10.79 18.83
N LYS A 292 -29.05 -9.59 18.23
CA LYS A 292 -27.99 -8.56 18.19
C LYS A 292 -27.92 -7.70 19.46
N HIS A 293 -28.92 -7.73 20.32
CA HIS A 293 -29.02 -6.83 21.47
C HIS A 293 -28.59 -7.42 22.82
N GLN A 294 -28.24 -8.72 22.87
CA GLN A 294 -27.84 -9.37 24.12
C GLN A 294 -26.61 -8.71 24.75
N TYR A 295 -25.63 -8.30 23.95
CA TYR A 295 -24.41 -7.60 24.38
C TYR A 295 -24.65 -6.38 25.29
N PHE A 296 -25.72 -5.61 25.07
CA PHE A 296 -26.02 -4.42 25.86
C PHE A 296 -26.54 -4.76 27.26
N SER A 297 -27.10 -5.96 27.44
CA SER A 297 -27.59 -6.46 28.73
C SER A 297 -26.54 -7.24 29.52
N MET A 298 -25.42 -7.59 28.88
CA MET A 298 -24.37 -8.40 29.51
C MET A 298 -23.56 -7.64 30.55
N ASN A 299 -23.23 -8.33 31.64
CA ASN A 299 -22.29 -7.81 32.64
C ASN A 299 -20.85 -7.80 32.09
N ALA A 300 -19.96 -7.10 32.78
CA ALA A 300 -18.55 -6.96 32.37
C ALA A 300 -17.80 -8.30 32.25
N MET A 301 -18.05 -9.25 33.15
CA MET A 301 -17.37 -10.56 33.15
C MET A 301 -17.70 -11.38 31.90
N ASP A 302 -18.98 -11.46 31.56
CA ASP A 302 -19.41 -12.27 30.41
C ASP A 302 -19.01 -11.62 29.08
N ARG A 303 -18.98 -10.28 29.02
CA ARG A 303 -18.45 -9.55 27.86
C ARG A 303 -16.96 -9.81 27.67
N ILE A 304 -16.19 -9.79 28.76
CA ILE A 304 -14.77 -10.16 28.73
C ILE A 304 -14.57 -11.61 28.29
N ARG A 305 -15.40 -12.56 28.73
CA ARG A 305 -15.32 -13.97 28.28
C ARG A 305 -15.60 -14.13 26.78
N VAL A 306 -16.65 -13.50 26.27
CA VAL A 306 -16.96 -13.50 24.84
C VAL A 306 -15.85 -12.80 24.04
N GLY A 307 -15.38 -11.65 24.53
CA GLY A 307 -14.25 -10.94 23.95
C GLY A 307 -13.00 -11.83 23.88
N ALA A 308 -12.64 -12.50 24.98
CA ALA A 308 -11.48 -13.38 25.04
C ALA A 308 -11.60 -14.57 24.09
N THR A 309 -12.81 -15.16 23.98
CA THR A 309 -13.11 -16.24 23.03
C THR A 309 -12.87 -15.81 21.58
N LEU A 310 -13.12 -14.55 21.24
CA LEU A 310 -12.95 -14.01 19.89
C LEU A 310 -11.58 -13.38 19.64
N PHE A 311 -10.74 -13.21 20.68
CA PHE A 311 -9.53 -12.40 20.58
C PHE A 311 -8.37 -13.14 19.89
N ARG A 312 -7.92 -12.56 18.78
CA ARG A 312 -6.87 -13.11 17.92
C ARG A 312 -5.77 -12.10 17.66
N ALA A 313 -4.61 -12.59 17.24
CA ALA A 313 -3.45 -11.79 16.88
C ALA A 313 -2.72 -12.38 15.68
N CYS A 314 -1.98 -11.56 14.94
CA CYS A 314 -1.00 -12.01 13.95
C CYS A 314 0.40 -11.50 14.33
N SER A 315 1.45 -12.22 13.92
CA SER A 315 2.82 -11.74 14.05
C SER A 315 3.10 -10.62 13.04
N ALA A 316 4.09 -9.77 13.35
CA ALA A 316 4.43 -8.60 12.55
C ALA A 316 4.79 -8.97 11.11
N ASP A 317 5.51 -10.07 10.89
CA ASP A 317 6.00 -10.51 9.59
C ASP A 317 4.90 -10.98 8.63
N LEU A 318 3.71 -11.30 9.13
CA LEU A 318 2.56 -11.63 8.29
C LEU A 318 1.87 -10.39 7.70
N VAL A 319 2.14 -9.21 8.26
CA VAL A 319 1.49 -7.94 7.91
C VAL A 319 2.48 -6.81 7.64
N SER A 320 3.78 -7.10 7.59
CA SER A 320 4.81 -6.09 7.34
C SER A 320 6.10 -6.72 6.82
N SER A 321 6.85 -5.93 6.06
CA SER A 321 8.14 -6.32 5.50
C SER A 321 9.08 -5.11 5.55
N PRO A 322 10.41 -5.29 5.70
CA PRO A 322 11.34 -4.17 5.58
C PRO A 322 11.38 -3.65 4.13
N TRP A 323 11.57 -2.34 3.97
CA TRP A 323 11.72 -1.71 2.64
C TRP A 323 12.89 -2.28 1.81
N THR A 324 13.84 -2.97 2.45
CA THR A 324 14.98 -3.61 1.78
C THR A 324 14.65 -4.96 1.15
N ASP A 325 13.47 -5.53 1.44
CA ASP A 325 13.04 -6.85 0.97
C ASP A 325 11.83 -6.70 0.03
N LEU A 326 12.12 -6.23 -1.19
CA LEU A 326 11.11 -5.92 -2.21
C LEU A 326 10.18 -7.12 -2.55
N PRO A 327 10.67 -8.37 -2.68
CA PRO A 327 9.80 -9.52 -2.94
C PRO A 327 8.80 -9.81 -1.81
N GLU A 328 9.20 -9.62 -0.53
CA GLU A 328 8.25 -9.76 0.59
C GLU A 328 7.32 -8.55 0.72
N MET A 329 7.78 -7.37 0.31
CA MET A 329 6.94 -6.17 0.24
C MET A 329 5.75 -6.36 -0.70
N GLU A 330 5.94 -6.95 -1.90
CA GLU A 330 4.84 -7.31 -2.81
C GLU A 330 3.78 -8.20 -2.16
N LYS A 331 4.20 -9.17 -1.33
CA LYS A 331 3.27 -10.05 -0.63
C LYS A 331 2.47 -9.29 0.43
N THR A 332 3.12 -8.37 1.15
CA THR A 332 2.45 -7.53 2.15
C THR A 332 1.58 -6.43 1.52
N GLU A 333 1.83 -6.05 0.26
CA GLU A 333 0.97 -5.15 -0.50
C GLU A 333 -0.44 -5.74 -0.64
N PHE A 334 -0.57 -7.03 -0.91
CA PHE A 334 -1.88 -7.70 -0.97
C PHE A 334 -2.65 -7.61 0.36
N PHE A 335 -1.95 -7.68 1.50
CA PHE A 335 -2.56 -7.48 2.80
C PHE A 335 -3.04 -6.04 3.00
N TRP A 336 -2.26 -5.04 2.58
CA TRP A 336 -2.54 -3.62 2.78
C TRP A 336 -3.34 -2.93 1.67
N GLY A 337 -3.55 -3.61 0.55
CA GLY A 337 -4.38 -3.16 -0.56
C GLY A 337 -5.84 -2.97 -0.17
N ALA A 338 -6.69 -2.72 -1.17
CA ALA A 338 -8.10 -2.42 -0.95
C ALA A 338 -8.77 -3.41 0.01
N TYR A 339 -9.53 -2.88 0.97
CA TYR A 339 -10.20 -3.69 1.98
C TYR A 339 -11.27 -4.59 1.33
N THR A 340 -10.98 -5.89 1.28
CA THR A 340 -11.92 -6.93 0.83
C THR A 340 -12.28 -7.82 2.01
N LYS A 341 -13.57 -8.10 2.19
CA LYS A 341 -14.07 -9.04 3.21
C LYS A 341 -13.76 -10.47 2.79
N LEU A 342 -12.54 -10.91 3.04
CA LEU A 342 -12.10 -12.25 2.71
C LEU A 342 -11.77 -13.00 4.00
N ASP A 343 -12.39 -14.17 4.18
CA ASP A 343 -12.10 -15.06 5.32
C ASP A 343 -10.70 -15.68 5.26
N ASN A 344 -10.02 -15.62 4.10
CA ASN A 344 -8.66 -16.11 3.94
C ASN A 344 -7.66 -15.40 4.88
N PHE A 345 -7.87 -14.12 5.19
CA PHE A 345 -7.02 -13.40 6.15
C PHE A 345 -7.29 -13.82 7.59
N TYR A 346 -8.44 -14.41 7.90
CA TYR A 346 -8.69 -14.92 9.26
C TYR A 346 -7.79 -16.12 9.60
N ALA A 347 -7.36 -16.89 8.58
CA ALA A 347 -6.49 -18.05 8.74
C ALA A 347 -5.07 -17.68 9.21
N ILE A 348 -4.59 -16.45 8.94
CA ILE A 348 -3.23 -16.04 9.31
C ILE A 348 -3.13 -15.51 10.76
N SER A 349 -4.25 -15.18 11.40
CA SER A 349 -4.26 -14.84 12.83
C SER A 349 -4.47 -16.10 13.68
N LYS A 350 -4.12 -16.05 14.97
CA LYS A 350 -4.29 -17.15 15.93
C LYS A 350 -4.92 -16.66 17.22
N ASP A 351 -5.56 -17.56 17.97
CA ASP A 351 -6.08 -17.24 19.30
C ASP A 351 -4.93 -16.87 20.24
N TRP A 352 -5.03 -15.68 20.82
CA TRP A 352 -3.98 -15.10 21.66
C TRP A 352 -4.29 -15.24 23.16
N LEU A 353 -5.57 -15.42 23.47
CA LEU A 353 -6.09 -15.77 24.78
C LEU A 353 -6.52 -17.24 24.71
N VAL A 354 -5.69 -18.13 25.25
CA VAL A 354 -5.94 -19.57 25.22
C VAL A 354 -6.63 -19.99 26.49
N GLU A 355 -7.70 -20.74 26.36
CA GLU A 355 -8.43 -21.28 27.49
C GLU A 355 -7.53 -22.20 28.34
N SER A 356 -7.49 -21.94 29.64
CA SER A 356 -6.90 -22.84 30.62
C SER A 356 -8.01 -23.33 31.54
N GLN A 357 -8.19 -24.65 31.67
CA GLN A 357 -9.13 -25.18 32.66
C GLN A 357 -8.72 -24.77 34.08
N THR A 358 -9.69 -24.38 34.91
CA THR A 358 -9.46 -24.10 36.33
C THR A 358 -10.27 -25.01 37.24
N MET A 359 -9.64 -25.46 38.34
CA MET A 359 -10.10 -26.43 39.35
C MET A 359 -11.53 -26.24 39.92
N ASN A 360 -12.19 -25.10 39.68
CA ASN A 360 -13.51 -24.74 40.23
C ASN A 360 -14.60 -24.50 39.15
N GLY A 361 -14.38 -24.90 37.90
CA GLY A 361 -15.38 -24.78 36.82
C GLY A 361 -15.60 -23.35 36.28
N GLN A 362 -14.79 -22.37 36.70
CA GLN A 362 -14.78 -21.04 36.08
C GLN A 362 -13.73 -20.99 34.96
N MET A 363 -14.16 -20.56 33.78
CA MET A 363 -13.33 -20.38 32.58
C MET A 363 -12.31 -19.26 32.79
N LYS A 364 -11.03 -19.54 32.51
CA LYS A 364 -9.95 -18.56 32.51
C LYS A 364 -9.13 -18.66 31.22
N PHE A 365 -8.47 -17.57 30.87
CA PHE A 365 -7.64 -17.49 29.68
C PHE A 365 -6.21 -17.11 30.04
N HIS A 366 -5.27 -17.80 29.42
CA HIS A 366 -3.85 -17.50 29.44
C HIS A 366 -3.50 -16.61 28.24
N LYS A 367 -2.82 -15.49 28.50
CA LYS A 367 -2.35 -14.57 27.46
C LYS A 367 -0.92 -14.93 27.03
N LYS A 368 -0.73 -15.26 25.75
CA LYS A 368 0.55 -15.72 25.17
C LYS A 368 1.70 -14.71 25.16
N GLY A 369 1.40 -13.43 25.37
CA GLY A 369 2.40 -12.37 25.33
C GLY A 369 1.77 -11.01 25.09
N LYS A 370 2.62 -10.00 24.90
CA LYS A 370 2.17 -8.63 24.62
C LYS A 370 1.61 -8.53 23.19
N ILE A 371 0.62 -7.67 23.02
CA ILE A 371 -0.02 -7.39 21.72
C ILE A 371 -0.29 -5.90 21.57
N ARG A 372 -0.21 -5.38 20.34
CA ARG A 372 -0.60 -4.02 20.01
C ARG A 372 -1.89 -4.00 19.21
N PHE A 373 -2.81 -3.11 19.59
CA PHE A 373 -3.95 -2.78 18.76
C PHE A 373 -3.45 -1.95 17.57
N LEU A 374 -3.73 -2.36 16.35
CA LEU A 374 -3.37 -1.60 15.16
C LEU A 374 -4.59 -0.85 14.62
N SER A 375 -4.56 0.47 14.71
CA SER A 375 -5.57 1.34 14.09
C SER A 375 -5.03 2.05 12.85
N GLN A 376 -5.82 2.07 11.78
CA GLN A 376 -5.40 2.61 10.50
C GLN A 376 -6.59 2.86 9.56
N SER A 377 -6.37 3.67 8.51
CA SER A 377 -7.32 3.84 7.41
C SER A 377 -6.97 2.93 6.23
N TRP A 378 -7.92 2.08 5.82
CA TRP A 378 -7.78 1.23 4.65
C TRP A 378 -7.82 1.99 3.32
N GLY A 379 -8.60 3.07 3.26
CA GLY A 379 -8.77 3.85 2.04
C GLY A 379 -7.52 4.68 1.74
N ILE A 380 -7.02 4.57 0.51
CA ILE A 380 -5.95 5.43 -0.02
C ILE A 380 -6.45 6.87 -0.03
N PRO A 381 -5.71 7.85 0.52
CA PRO A 381 -6.04 9.27 0.35
C PRO A 381 -6.17 9.63 -1.13
N LYS A 382 -7.19 10.40 -1.51
CA LYS A 382 -7.43 10.73 -2.93
C LYS A 382 -6.27 11.50 -3.54
N GLU A 383 -5.63 12.33 -2.73
CA GLU A 383 -4.50 13.17 -3.09
C GLU A 383 -3.16 12.45 -2.84
N TRP A 384 -3.17 11.13 -2.59
CA TRP A 384 -1.96 10.38 -2.25
C TRP A 384 -0.89 10.51 -3.34
N ASP A 385 -1.22 10.17 -4.59
CA ASP A 385 -0.26 10.19 -5.69
C ASP A 385 0.28 11.61 -5.94
N ASP A 386 -0.60 12.61 -5.88
CA ASP A 386 -0.24 14.03 -6.05
C ASP A 386 0.73 14.54 -4.96
N LEU A 387 0.53 14.12 -3.71
CA LEU A 387 1.25 14.65 -2.56
C LEU A 387 2.45 13.82 -2.14
N MET A 388 2.42 12.52 -2.42
CA MET A 388 3.40 11.53 -1.98
C MET A 388 4.24 10.99 -3.13
N GLY A 389 3.83 11.23 -4.37
CA GLY A 389 4.43 10.69 -5.58
C GLY A 389 4.05 9.21 -5.79
N ALA A 390 4.75 8.56 -6.71
CA ALA A 390 4.46 7.20 -7.16
C ALA A 390 4.87 6.07 -6.17
N GLY A 391 4.88 6.34 -4.86
CA GLY A 391 5.12 5.33 -3.82
C GLY A 391 3.81 4.67 -3.38
N SER A 392 3.80 3.35 -3.20
CA SER A 392 2.57 2.64 -2.82
C SER A 392 2.15 2.97 -1.38
N TYR A 393 0.87 3.30 -1.20
CA TYR A 393 0.28 3.51 0.13
C TYR A 393 0.35 2.25 0.99
N ALA A 394 0.16 1.09 0.37
CA ALA A 394 0.21 -0.20 1.02
C ALA A 394 1.64 -0.54 1.48
N GLU A 395 2.64 -0.29 0.63
CA GLU A 395 4.05 -0.46 0.99
C GLU A 395 4.48 0.49 2.11
N ALA A 396 4.07 1.76 2.06
CA ALA A 396 4.35 2.73 3.12
C ALA A 396 3.85 2.25 4.48
N LYS A 397 2.67 1.61 4.52
CA LYS A 397 2.10 1.02 5.74
C LYS A 397 2.88 -0.22 6.19
N ALA A 398 3.17 -1.14 5.28
CA ALA A 398 3.95 -2.34 5.60
C ALA A 398 5.34 -1.99 6.16
N ALA A 399 6.07 -1.09 5.51
CA ALA A 399 7.40 -0.67 5.95
C ALA A 399 7.35 0.00 7.33
N GLU A 400 6.36 0.87 7.55
CA GLU A 400 6.21 1.58 8.83
C GLU A 400 5.83 0.65 9.98
N ILE A 401 5.00 -0.38 9.73
CA ILE A 401 4.73 -1.44 10.72
C ILE A 401 5.99 -2.24 11.03
N CYS A 402 6.82 -2.55 10.03
CA CYS A 402 8.10 -3.21 10.26
C CYS A 402 9.03 -2.34 11.13
N CYS A 403 9.08 -1.04 10.89
CA CYS A 403 9.85 -0.09 11.68
C CYS A 403 9.42 -0.06 13.15
N VAL A 404 8.12 0.17 13.41
CA VAL A 404 7.63 0.21 14.79
C VAL A 404 7.74 -1.15 15.48
N ALA A 405 7.59 -2.26 14.77
CA ALA A 405 7.84 -3.60 15.31
C ALA A 405 9.31 -3.78 15.73
N LYS A 406 10.27 -3.28 14.95
CA LYS A 406 11.70 -3.29 15.32
C LYS A 406 11.96 -2.44 16.57
N ASP A 407 11.34 -1.28 16.67
CA ASP A 407 11.49 -0.39 17.83
C ASP A 407 10.86 -1.00 19.10
N ILE A 408 9.71 -1.66 18.97
CA ILE A 408 9.09 -2.42 20.06
C ILE A 408 9.99 -3.60 20.46
N ALA A 409 10.49 -4.38 19.51
CA ALA A 409 11.36 -5.52 19.80
C ALA A 409 12.69 -5.10 20.44
N ALA A 410 13.28 -3.98 20.02
CA ALA A 410 14.45 -3.43 20.70
C ALA A 410 14.16 -3.09 22.17
N ARG A 411 13.04 -2.41 22.43
CA ARG A 411 12.66 -1.99 23.79
C ARG A 411 12.22 -3.13 24.70
N GLU A 412 11.45 -4.08 24.16
CA GLU A 412 10.78 -5.12 24.96
C GLU A 412 11.43 -6.49 24.89
N LEU A 413 12.10 -6.81 23.77
CA LEU A 413 12.70 -8.11 23.50
C LEU A 413 14.24 -8.06 23.45
N GLY A 414 14.82 -6.86 23.61
CA GLY A 414 16.27 -6.62 23.65
C GLY A 414 16.99 -6.63 22.31
N SER A 415 16.28 -6.79 21.18
CA SER A 415 16.89 -6.77 19.84
C SER A 415 15.88 -6.42 18.75
N THR A 416 16.29 -5.58 17.80
CA THR A 416 15.51 -5.27 16.58
C THR A 416 15.32 -6.49 15.68
N SER A 417 16.22 -7.48 15.74
CA SER A 417 16.13 -8.71 14.91
C SER A 417 14.91 -9.57 15.27
N ARG A 418 14.38 -9.41 16.49
CA ARG A 418 13.22 -10.14 17.03
C ARG A 418 11.89 -9.50 16.67
N TRP A 419 11.86 -8.56 15.73
CA TRP A 419 10.64 -7.83 15.34
C TRP A 419 9.49 -8.73 14.89
N LYS A 420 9.78 -9.92 14.34
CA LYS A 420 8.77 -10.91 13.95
C LYS A 420 7.99 -11.48 15.15
N GLU A 421 8.55 -11.39 16.36
CA GLU A 421 7.90 -11.82 17.61
C GLU A 421 6.98 -10.73 18.20
N VAL A 422 6.86 -9.57 17.54
CA VAL A 422 5.86 -8.55 17.88
C VAL A 422 4.53 -8.93 17.27
N HIS A 423 3.45 -8.80 18.04
CA HIS A 423 2.12 -9.24 17.63
C HIS A 423 1.13 -8.08 17.59
N PHE A 424 0.25 -8.12 16.60
CA PHE A 424 -0.78 -7.11 16.37
C PHE A 424 -2.17 -7.73 16.36
N TRP A 425 -3.13 -6.99 16.92
CA TRP A 425 -4.54 -7.16 16.60
C TRP A 425 -4.85 -6.27 15.40
N VAL A 426 -5.29 -6.86 14.28
CA VAL A 426 -5.65 -6.14 13.05
C VAL A 426 -7.03 -6.60 12.60
N ASP A 427 -7.96 -5.65 12.44
CA ASP A 427 -9.37 -5.90 12.10
C ASP A 427 -9.57 -6.87 10.93
N LYS A 428 -8.79 -6.73 9.84
CA LYS A 428 -8.88 -7.55 8.62
C LYS A 428 -8.62 -9.04 8.86
N CYS A 429 -7.72 -9.42 9.78
CA CYS A 429 -7.39 -10.81 10.06
C CYS A 429 -7.88 -11.31 11.42
N CYS A 430 -8.25 -10.42 12.34
CA CYS A 430 -8.71 -10.78 13.69
C CYS A 430 -10.24 -10.83 13.80
N ILE A 431 -10.98 -10.28 12.84
CA ILE A 431 -12.44 -10.36 12.75
C ILE A 431 -12.84 -11.33 11.63
N PRO A 432 -13.76 -12.28 11.87
CA PRO A 432 -14.21 -13.24 10.85
C PRO A 432 -15.22 -12.61 9.88
N GLN A 433 -14.71 -11.91 8.86
CA GLN A 433 -15.47 -11.02 7.97
C GLN A 433 -16.64 -11.66 7.21
N GLY A 434 -16.58 -12.96 6.93
CA GLY A 434 -17.63 -13.73 6.26
C GLY A 434 -18.67 -14.34 7.19
N ASP A 435 -18.43 -14.36 8.51
CA ASP A 435 -19.44 -14.74 9.51
C ASP A 435 -20.11 -13.49 10.08
N GLN A 436 -21.32 -13.19 9.60
CA GLN A 436 -22.05 -11.97 9.98
C GLN A 436 -22.39 -11.91 11.48
N GLU A 437 -22.61 -13.06 12.12
CA GLU A 437 -22.98 -13.10 13.53
C GLU A 437 -21.77 -12.83 14.41
N LEU A 438 -20.67 -13.55 14.18
CA LEU A 438 -19.43 -13.34 14.92
C LEU A 438 -18.83 -11.96 14.63
N THR A 439 -18.91 -11.48 13.39
CA THR A 439 -18.58 -10.08 13.05
C THR A 439 -19.42 -9.10 13.88
N GLY A 440 -20.71 -9.36 14.04
CA GLY A 440 -21.60 -8.53 14.86
C GLY A 440 -21.14 -8.46 16.32
N TRP A 441 -20.71 -9.59 16.89
CA TRP A 441 -20.08 -9.62 18.22
C TRP A 441 -18.80 -8.78 18.24
N CYS A 442 -17.88 -8.99 17.30
CA CYS A 442 -16.61 -8.27 17.23
C CYS A 442 -16.77 -6.75 17.14
N VAL A 443 -17.67 -6.28 16.28
CA VAL A 443 -18.00 -4.86 16.11
C VAL A 443 -18.46 -4.22 17.42
N ASN A 444 -19.22 -4.98 18.21
CA ASN A 444 -19.69 -4.50 19.50
C ASN A 444 -18.59 -4.55 20.56
N LEU A 445 -17.72 -5.56 20.59
CA LEU A 445 -16.72 -5.82 21.66
C LEU A 445 -15.40 -5.02 21.56
N LEU A 446 -15.37 -3.88 20.87
CA LEU A 446 -14.13 -3.12 20.66
C LEU A 446 -13.42 -2.72 21.97
N GLU A 447 -14.17 -2.27 22.98
CA GLU A 447 -13.61 -1.86 24.27
C GLU A 447 -12.85 -3.01 24.94
N GLU A 448 -13.42 -4.22 24.89
CA GLU A 448 -12.81 -5.42 25.43
C GLU A 448 -11.52 -5.77 24.67
N TYR A 449 -11.52 -5.71 23.34
CA TYR A 449 -10.31 -5.95 22.54
C TYR A 449 -9.20 -4.93 22.83
N ILE A 450 -9.57 -3.66 22.98
CA ILE A 450 -8.65 -2.61 23.40
C ILE A 450 -8.08 -2.93 24.78
N ILE A 451 -8.91 -3.33 25.75
CA ILE A 451 -8.46 -3.69 27.11
C ILE A 451 -7.47 -4.87 27.09
N PHE A 452 -7.63 -5.83 26.18
CA PHE A 452 -6.70 -6.96 26.05
C PHE A 452 -5.36 -6.57 25.41
N CYS A 453 -5.30 -5.44 24.69
CA CYS A 453 -4.06 -4.95 24.09
C CYS A 453 -3.21 -4.14 25.08
N ASP A 454 -1.89 -4.22 24.93
CA ASP A 454 -0.91 -3.56 25.82
C ASP A 454 -0.42 -2.21 25.27
N GLY A 455 -0.87 -1.85 24.07
CA GLY A 455 -0.50 -0.60 23.40
C GLY A 455 -1.30 -0.39 22.12
N LEU A 456 -1.29 0.84 21.62
CA LEU A 456 -1.90 1.24 20.35
C LEU A 456 -0.80 1.64 19.39
N VAL A 457 -0.83 1.09 18.18
CA VAL A 457 -0.05 1.57 17.04
C VAL A 457 -1.01 2.18 16.05
N VAL A 458 -0.74 3.41 15.61
CA VAL A 458 -1.60 4.15 14.68
C VAL A 458 -0.86 4.50 13.41
N LEU A 459 -1.22 3.87 12.28
CA LEU A 459 -0.82 4.36 10.96
C LEU A 459 -1.74 5.50 10.57
N VAL A 460 -1.22 6.73 10.62
CA VAL A 460 -2.04 7.94 10.57
C VAL A 460 -1.77 8.75 9.30
N PRO A 461 -2.42 8.44 8.16
CA PRO A 461 -2.50 9.41 7.07
C PRO A 461 -3.35 10.62 7.49
N TRP A 462 -3.30 11.71 6.72
CA TRP A 462 -4.14 12.89 7.00
C TRP A 462 -5.65 12.58 6.93
N THR A 463 -6.06 11.53 6.22
CA THR A 463 -7.46 11.05 6.15
C THR A 463 -7.89 10.21 7.35
N TYR A 464 -7.00 9.85 8.28
CA TYR A 464 -7.35 9.03 9.45
C TYR A 464 -8.48 9.65 10.27
N PHE A 465 -8.41 10.96 10.51
CA PHE A 465 -9.39 11.71 11.30
C PHE A 465 -10.73 11.92 10.57
N THR A 466 -10.87 11.47 9.32
CA THR A 466 -12.14 11.52 8.59
C THR A 466 -12.90 10.19 8.65
N ARG A 467 -12.38 9.18 9.36
CA ARG A 467 -12.94 7.81 9.40
C ARG A 467 -13.53 7.52 10.78
N LEU A 468 -14.82 7.16 10.82
CA LEU A 468 -15.59 7.05 12.07
C LEU A 468 -15.02 5.99 13.04
N TRP A 469 -14.66 4.80 12.52
CA TRP A 469 -14.04 3.74 13.31
C TRP A 469 -12.67 4.17 13.86
N CYS A 470 -11.79 4.71 13.01
CA CYS A 470 -10.44 5.14 13.39
C CYS A 470 -10.46 6.16 14.53
N VAL A 471 -11.36 7.16 14.46
CA VAL A 471 -11.48 8.17 15.51
C VAL A 471 -12.08 7.63 16.79
N TYR A 472 -12.97 6.64 16.70
CA TYR A 472 -13.51 5.96 17.87
C TYR A 472 -12.47 5.07 18.54
N GLU A 473 -11.68 4.31 17.78
CA GLU A 473 -10.56 3.49 18.27
C GLU A 473 -9.54 4.35 19.04
N TRP A 474 -9.17 5.49 18.47
CA TRP A 474 -8.24 6.45 19.08
C TRP A 474 -8.68 6.89 20.48
N VAL A 475 -9.90 7.43 20.57
CA VAL A 475 -10.41 7.98 21.83
C VAL A 475 -10.80 6.88 22.81
N CYS A 476 -11.28 5.72 22.33
CA CYS A 476 -11.57 4.55 23.16
C CYS A 476 -10.29 4.01 23.82
N PHE A 477 -9.19 3.89 23.07
CA PHE A 477 -7.91 3.50 23.64
C PHE A 477 -7.47 4.48 24.73
N LEU A 478 -7.59 5.78 24.45
CA LEU A 478 -7.31 6.85 25.42
C LEU A 478 -8.32 6.93 26.57
N LEU A 479 -9.44 6.23 26.55
CA LEU A 479 -10.27 6.02 27.74
C LEU A 479 -9.71 4.90 28.62
N CYS A 480 -9.24 3.82 28.00
CA CYS A 480 -8.85 2.57 28.65
C CYS A 480 -7.41 2.57 29.19
N HIS A 481 -6.48 3.21 28.50
CA HIS A 481 -5.03 3.02 28.68
C HIS A 481 -4.26 4.29 29.02
N ASP A 482 -2.97 4.16 29.29
CA ASP A 482 -2.06 5.29 29.48
C ASP A 482 -1.72 5.92 28.11
N PRO A 483 -1.73 7.26 27.95
CA PRO A 483 -1.32 7.89 26.70
C PRO A 483 0.11 7.56 26.26
N MET A 484 0.98 7.12 27.18
CA MET A 484 2.33 6.65 26.86
C MET A 484 2.35 5.37 26.01
N ASP A 485 1.29 4.56 26.10
CA ASP A 485 1.17 3.27 25.41
C ASP A 485 0.75 3.42 23.93
N ILE A 486 0.76 4.63 23.39
CA ILE A 486 0.40 4.96 22.00
C ILE A 486 1.65 5.30 21.21
N GLU A 487 1.84 4.60 20.10
CA GLU A 487 2.85 4.88 19.07
C GLU A 487 2.17 5.43 17.82
N ILE A 488 2.63 6.62 17.40
CA ILE A 488 2.13 7.27 16.19
C ILE A 488 3.10 7.04 15.05
N CYS A 489 2.64 6.30 14.06
CA CYS A 489 3.34 6.02 12.82
C CYS A 489 2.90 7.02 11.75
N ALA A 490 3.48 8.22 11.81
CA ALA A 490 3.16 9.35 10.93
C ALA A 490 4.31 9.75 9.99
N ASP A 491 5.50 9.20 10.18
CA ASP A 491 6.70 9.57 9.44
C ASP A 491 6.57 9.37 7.92
N PRO A 492 5.99 8.28 7.40
CA PRO A 492 5.79 8.14 5.95
C PRO A 492 4.75 9.11 5.41
N PHE A 493 3.90 9.72 6.23
CA PHE A 493 2.73 10.50 5.80
C PHE A 493 2.88 12.01 5.98
N VAL A 494 3.72 12.47 6.90
CA VAL A 494 3.87 13.89 7.22
C VAL A 494 5.10 14.48 6.53
N ARG A 495 4.83 15.32 5.54
CA ARG A 495 5.78 16.15 4.79
C ARG A 495 5.42 17.63 5.00
N GLU A 496 6.29 18.52 4.55
CA GLU A 496 5.99 19.96 4.55
C GLU A 496 4.71 20.28 3.75
N SER A 497 4.47 19.55 2.66
CA SER A 497 3.26 19.66 1.82
C SER A 497 2.00 19.07 2.46
N THR A 498 2.11 18.02 3.29
CA THR A 498 0.95 17.31 3.84
C THR A 498 0.60 17.72 5.27
N LEU A 499 1.54 18.32 6.02
CA LEU A 499 1.29 18.80 7.39
C LEU A 499 0.04 19.71 7.50
N PRO A 500 -0.24 20.65 6.58
CA PRO A 500 -1.48 21.43 6.62
C PRO A 500 -2.75 20.57 6.61
N LEU A 501 -2.74 19.43 5.91
CA LEU A 501 -3.89 18.52 5.84
C LEU A 501 -4.18 17.87 7.20
N PHE A 502 -3.15 17.55 7.98
CA PHE A 502 -3.33 17.07 9.36
C PHE A 502 -3.90 18.16 10.26
N ILE A 503 -3.37 19.38 10.14
CA ILE A 503 -3.81 20.55 10.92
C ILE A 503 -5.29 20.87 10.63
N ASP A 504 -5.70 20.78 9.38
CA ASP A 504 -7.08 21.01 8.96
C ASP A 504 -8.00 19.85 9.32
N ALA A 505 -7.59 18.61 9.11
CA ALA A 505 -8.38 17.44 9.46
C ALA A 505 -8.69 17.41 10.97
N ILE A 506 -7.70 17.70 11.82
CA ILE A 506 -7.89 17.76 13.27
C ILE A 506 -8.63 19.04 13.67
N GLY A 507 -8.24 20.20 13.12
CA GLY A 507 -8.84 21.47 13.51
C GLY A 507 -10.32 21.59 13.18
N ASN A 508 -10.69 21.11 12.01
CA ASN A 508 -12.06 21.14 11.51
C ASN A 508 -12.83 19.85 11.82
N PHE A 509 -12.25 18.94 12.62
CA PHE A 509 -12.88 17.66 12.95
C PHE A 509 -14.30 17.85 13.47
N LYS A 510 -15.22 17.08 12.88
CA LYS A 510 -16.62 16.92 13.25
C LYS A 510 -17.02 15.47 13.13
N LEU A 511 -17.60 14.90 14.19
CA LEU A 511 -18.03 13.50 14.22
C LEU A 511 -19.06 13.20 13.12
N SER A 512 -19.97 14.15 12.87
CA SER A 512 -20.98 14.07 11.81
C SER A 512 -20.42 14.02 10.40
N SER A 513 -19.21 14.52 10.18
CA SER A 513 -18.54 14.53 8.88
C SER A 513 -17.70 13.27 8.62
N CYS A 514 -17.56 12.39 9.61
CA CYS A 514 -16.79 11.16 9.45
C CYS A 514 -17.46 10.19 8.49
N GLN A 515 -16.65 9.64 7.57
CA GLN A 515 -17.01 8.54 6.70
C GLN A 515 -17.13 7.24 7.50
N CYS A 516 -18.16 6.45 7.22
CA CYS A 516 -18.31 5.11 7.76
C CYS A 516 -18.43 4.13 6.60
N PHE A 517 -17.51 3.16 6.50
CA PHE A 517 -17.54 2.19 5.41
C PHE A 517 -18.84 1.37 5.39
N ARG A 518 -19.36 1.03 6.57
CA ARG A 518 -20.69 0.45 6.75
C ARG A 518 -21.54 1.44 7.52
N GLU A 519 -22.47 2.11 6.85
CA GLU A 519 -23.34 3.10 7.51
C GLU A 519 -24.20 2.49 8.65
N ALA A 520 -24.47 1.19 8.62
CA ALA A 520 -25.12 0.47 9.72
C ALA A 520 -24.33 0.50 11.05
N ASP A 521 -23.01 0.73 11.00
CA ASP A 521 -22.17 0.81 12.20
C ASP A 521 -22.23 2.20 12.85
N ARG A 522 -22.67 3.24 12.11
CA ARG A 522 -22.71 4.61 12.62
C ARG A 522 -23.58 4.75 13.86
N PRO A 523 -24.84 4.26 13.90
CA PRO A 523 -25.64 4.30 15.12
C PRO A 523 -24.99 3.59 16.30
N ILE A 524 -24.27 2.48 16.07
CA ILE A 524 -23.56 1.74 17.12
C ILE A 524 -22.50 2.62 17.77
N LEU A 525 -21.68 3.27 16.94
CA LEU A 525 -20.62 4.16 17.41
C LEU A 525 -21.17 5.42 18.06
N TYR A 526 -22.25 6.01 17.55
CA TYR A 526 -22.92 7.15 18.18
C TYR A 526 -23.47 6.79 19.57
N ASN A 527 -24.14 5.64 19.70
CA ASN A 527 -24.62 5.17 21.00
C ASN A 527 -23.47 4.96 21.99
N LYS A 528 -22.32 4.48 21.52
CA LYS A 528 -21.11 4.37 22.33
C LYS A 528 -20.56 5.75 22.73
N VAL A 529 -20.53 6.71 21.80
CA VAL A 529 -20.14 8.10 22.13
C VAL A 529 -21.05 8.67 23.21
N GLU A 530 -22.37 8.53 23.08
CA GLU A 530 -23.33 8.99 24.09
C GLU A 530 -23.18 8.26 25.43
N LYS A 531 -22.83 6.98 25.41
CA LYS A 531 -22.59 6.19 26.63
C LYS A 531 -21.34 6.67 27.38
N TYR A 532 -20.24 6.89 26.68
CA TYR A 532 -18.92 7.12 27.28
C TYR A 532 -18.55 8.61 27.44
N TYR A 533 -19.19 9.51 26.69
CA TYR A 533 -18.84 10.94 26.67
C TYR A 533 -20.04 11.81 27.01
N LYS A 534 -19.79 12.94 27.68
CA LYS A 534 -20.85 13.84 28.16
C LYS A 534 -21.66 14.46 27.02
N SER A 535 -21.06 14.62 25.85
CA SER A 535 -21.70 15.12 24.63
C SER A 535 -20.80 14.83 23.41
N ILE A 536 -21.34 14.98 22.21
CA ILE A 536 -20.56 14.97 20.96
C ILE A 536 -19.47 16.06 20.99
N ASP A 537 -19.77 17.25 21.51
CA ASP A 537 -18.77 18.32 21.63
C ASP A 537 -17.62 17.94 22.56
N SER A 538 -17.93 17.30 23.70
CA SER A 538 -16.92 16.78 24.62
C SER A 538 -16.05 15.69 23.97
N PHE A 539 -16.65 14.80 23.17
CA PHE A 539 -15.93 13.82 22.37
C PHE A 539 -14.98 14.49 21.37
N GLU A 540 -15.50 15.44 20.57
CA GLU A 540 -14.72 16.16 19.56
C GLU A 540 -13.56 16.94 20.19
N LYS A 541 -13.82 17.62 21.31
CA LYS A 541 -12.81 18.34 22.08
C LYS A 541 -11.71 17.42 22.59
N PHE A 542 -12.08 16.26 23.14
CA PHE A 542 -11.12 15.27 23.61
C PHE A 542 -10.24 14.72 22.48
N LEU A 543 -10.86 14.39 21.34
CA LEU A 543 -10.13 13.95 20.16
C LEU A 543 -9.13 15.00 19.70
N LYS A 544 -9.58 16.24 19.49
CA LYS A 544 -8.71 17.33 19.01
C LYS A 544 -7.55 17.57 19.96
N PHE A 545 -7.83 17.65 21.27
CA PHE A 545 -6.82 17.86 22.30
C PHE A 545 -5.75 16.76 22.28
N THR A 546 -6.19 15.50 22.25
CA THR A 546 -5.29 14.34 22.31
C THR A 546 -4.52 14.11 21.02
N ALA A 547 -5.15 14.36 19.86
CA ALA A 547 -4.48 14.37 18.56
C ALA A 547 -3.32 15.37 18.54
N ILE A 548 -3.58 16.63 18.89
CA ILE A 548 -2.52 17.67 18.96
C ILE A 548 -1.41 17.24 19.92
N ALA A 549 -1.78 16.81 21.13
CA ALA A 549 -0.81 16.40 22.14
C ALA A 549 0.11 15.27 21.64
N LEU A 550 -0.45 14.20 21.07
CA LEU A 550 0.33 13.05 20.65
C LEU A 550 1.13 13.33 19.37
N PHE A 551 0.63 14.15 18.43
CA PHE A 551 1.43 14.60 17.28
C PHE A 551 2.61 15.48 17.68
N VAL A 552 2.51 16.24 18.78
CA VAL A 552 3.63 16.99 19.35
C VAL A 552 4.73 16.04 19.84
N ARG A 553 4.36 14.95 20.53
CA ARG A 553 5.32 13.88 20.92
C ARG A 553 6.01 13.30 19.69
N CYS A 554 5.22 12.83 18.72
CA CYS A 554 5.73 12.26 17.46
C CYS A 554 6.66 13.24 16.71
N THR A 555 6.26 14.50 16.59
CA THR A 555 7.06 15.53 15.89
C THR A 555 8.37 15.82 16.62
N ALA A 556 8.35 15.90 17.95
CA ALA A 556 9.54 16.17 18.77
C ALA A 556 10.55 15.01 18.73
N GLN A 557 10.08 13.77 18.55
CA GLN A 557 10.93 12.59 18.41
C GLN A 557 11.67 12.52 17.07
N ARG A 558 11.33 13.33 16.06
CA ARG A 558 11.98 13.28 14.74
C ARG A 558 13.43 13.73 14.78
N ARG A 559 14.30 13.03 14.04
CA ARG A 559 15.73 13.33 13.91
C ARG A 559 16.02 14.69 13.26
N SER A 560 15.09 15.22 12.47
CA SER A 560 15.27 16.44 11.67
C SER A 560 15.60 17.69 12.50
N ALA A 561 16.55 18.50 12.01
CA ALA A 561 16.83 19.83 12.55
C ALA A 561 15.62 20.79 12.45
N LYS A 562 14.66 20.48 11.56
CA LYS A 562 13.39 21.23 11.40
C LYS A 562 12.31 20.83 12.42
N ALA A 563 12.57 19.90 13.35
CA ALA A 563 11.57 19.43 14.32
C ALA A 563 10.98 20.59 15.16
N VAL A 564 11.79 21.58 15.55
CA VAL A 564 11.31 22.75 16.31
C VAL A 564 10.33 23.59 15.48
N SER A 565 10.68 23.92 14.25
CA SER A 565 9.77 24.67 13.36
C SER A 565 8.51 23.89 13.01
N ALA A 566 8.59 22.55 12.96
CA ALA A 566 7.45 21.68 12.69
C ALA A 566 6.46 21.60 13.87
N LEU A 567 6.83 22.08 15.06
CA LEU A 567 5.93 22.18 16.22
C LEU A 567 5.02 23.43 16.17
N GLU A 568 5.41 24.46 15.40
CA GLU A 568 4.68 25.73 15.33
C GLU A 568 3.23 25.56 14.85
N PRO A 569 2.92 24.77 13.80
CA PRO A 569 1.54 24.55 13.38
C PRO A 569 0.68 23.89 14.45
N TRP A 570 1.25 22.98 15.25
CA TRP A 570 0.55 22.33 16.36
C TRP A 570 0.26 23.29 17.51
N ARG A 571 1.21 24.19 17.83
CA ARG A 571 1.05 25.27 18.81
C ARG A 571 -0.10 26.19 18.41
N TYR A 572 -0.06 26.70 17.18
CA TYR A 572 -1.11 27.57 16.65
C TYR A 572 -2.47 26.87 16.60
N LEU A 573 -2.50 25.58 16.23
CA LEU A 573 -3.73 24.80 16.25
C LEU A 573 -4.29 24.68 17.67
N ALA A 574 -3.46 24.42 18.69
CA ALA A 574 -3.89 24.38 20.08
C ALA A 574 -4.51 25.73 20.53
N GLU A 575 -3.89 26.86 20.19
CA GLU A 575 -4.44 28.19 20.47
C GLU A 575 -5.78 28.41 19.77
N ARG A 576 -5.87 28.08 18.48
CA ARG A 576 -7.09 28.21 17.67
C ARG A 576 -8.25 27.37 18.22
N GLN A 577 -7.97 26.21 18.84
CA GLN A 577 -8.97 25.37 19.49
C GLN A 577 -9.28 25.80 20.94
N GLY A 578 -8.65 26.87 21.44
CA GLY A 578 -8.85 27.37 22.81
C GLY A 578 -8.11 26.55 23.88
N PHE A 579 -7.11 25.75 23.51
CA PHE A 579 -6.29 24.94 24.43
C PHE A 579 -5.03 25.71 24.85
N SER A 580 -5.19 26.86 25.51
CA SER A 580 -4.06 27.74 25.89
C SER A 580 -2.97 27.01 26.68
N ALA A 581 -3.35 26.25 27.71
CA ALA A 581 -2.39 25.48 28.50
C ALA A 581 -1.62 24.44 27.66
N LEU A 582 -2.25 23.87 26.63
CA LEU A 582 -1.58 22.92 25.72
C LEU A 582 -0.58 23.68 24.83
N ALA A 583 -0.97 24.83 24.28
CA ALA A 583 -0.08 25.69 23.51
C ALA A 583 1.14 26.16 24.31
N ASP A 584 0.96 26.48 25.60
CA ASP A 584 2.06 26.81 26.51
C ASP A 584 3.05 25.64 26.66
N ARG A 585 2.54 24.39 26.79
CA ARG A 585 3.41 23.19 26.84
C ARG A 585 4.12 22.93 25.51
N ILE A 586 3.47 23.17 24.38
CA ILE A 586 4.13 23.05 23.07
C ILE A 586 5.26 24.08 22.97
N SER A 587 5.03 25.31 23.44
CA SER A 587 6.06 26.35 23.50
C SER A 587 7.24 25.96 24.39
N GLU A 588 6.97 25.34 25.56
CA GLU A 588 7.99 24.78 26.44
C GLU A 588 8.83 23.70 25.73
N MET A 589 8.19 22.76 25.03
CA MET A 589 8.88 21.74 24.22
C MET A 589 9.78 22.37 23.15
N MET A 590 9.29 23.40 22.44
CA MET A 590 10.06 24.10 21.41
C MET A 590 11.32 24.77 21.97
N GLN A 591 11.29 25.24 23.22
CA GLN A 591 12.46 25.79 23.92
C GLN A 591 13.42 24.70 24.41
N LYS A 592 12.88 23.59 24.92
CA LYS A 592 13.66 22.49 25.49
C LYS A 592 14.38 21.63 24.45
N LEU A 593 13.76 21.42 23.29
CA LEU A 593 14.29 20.52 22.27
C LEU A 593 15.70 20.93 21.76
N PRO A 594 16.00 22.23 21.50
CA PRO A 594 17.37 22.68 21.24
C PRO A 594 18.34 22.42 22.39
N GLU A 595 17.94 22.70 23.63
CA GLU A 595 18.78 22.50 24.83
C GLU A 595 19.17 21.03 24.98
N TRP A 596 18.21 20.12 24.81
CA TRP A 596 18.46 18.68 24.90
C TRP A 596 19.35 18.18 23.77
N ARG A 597 19.18 18.68 22.54
CA ARG A 597 20.06 18.34 21.41
C ARG A 597 21.49 18.79 21.66
N GLU A 598 21.67 20.03 22.11
CA GLU A 598 23.01 20.55 22.43
C GLU A 598 23.66 19.76 23.59
N GLY A 599 22.89 19.48 24.63
CA GLY A 599 23.34 18.65 25.75
C GLY A 599 23.77 17.25 25.32
N ALA A 600 22.94 16.59 24.51
CA ALA A 600 23.19 15.24 24.00
C ALA A 600 24.46 15.19 23.13
N VAL A 601 24.68 16.20 22.28
CA VAL A 601 25.92 16.33 21.48
C VAL A 601 27.14 16.48 22.37
N LYS A 602 27.07 17.30 23.44
CA LYS A 602 28.19 17.50 24.38
C LYS A 602 28.52 16.24 25.19
N SER A 603 27.52 15.41 25.50
CA SER A 603 27.69 14.17 26.26
C SER A 603 28.10 12.96 25.41
N ALA A 604 28.06 13.05 24.09
CA ALA A 604 28.39 11.94 23.20
C ALA A 604 29.91 11.66 23.23
N THR A 605 30.31 10.54 23.82
CA THR A 605 31.73 10.15 23.98
C THR A 605 32.31 9.42 22.75
N GLY A 606 31.46 9.05 21.77
CA GLY A 606 31.83 8.23 20.61
C GLY A 606 31.51 8.83 19.23
N GLY A 607 31.08 10.09 19.13
CA GLY A 607 30.84 10.77 17.84
C GLY A 607 29.69 10.21 16.98
N GLY A 608 28.93 9.21 17.46
CA GLY A 608 27.84 8.58 16.72
C GLY A 608 26.52 9.36 16.80
N THR A 609 25.84 9.54 15.66
CA THR A 609 24.52 10.20 15.57
C THR A 609 23.40 9.45 16.31
N ASN A 610 23.58 8.16 16.61
CA ASN A 610 22.58 7.33 17.27
C ASN A 610 22.50 7.57 18.79
N ASP A 611 23.63 7.84 19.46
CA ASP A 611 23.66 8.09 20.91
C ASP A 611 22.94 9.40 21.25
N VAL A 612 23.19 10.44 20.44
CA VAL A 612 22.55 11.75 20.56
C VAL A 612 21.04 11.63 20.41
N GLN A 613 20.57 10.91 19.38
CA GLN A 613 19.15 10.73 19.15
C GLN A 613 18.47 9.96 20.28
N THR A 614 19.12 8.90 20.78
CA THR A 614 18.57 8.08 21.86
C THR A 614 18.38 8.91 23.13
N ALA A 615 19.36 9.76 23.48
CA ALA A 615 19.26 10.66 24.63
C ALA A 615 18.14 11.71 24.47
N VAL A 616 17.97 12.29 23.27
CA VAL A 616 16.89 13.25 23.00
C VAL A 616 15.52 12.58 23.07
N LEU A 617 15.37 11.37 22.51
CA LEU A 617 14.13 10.60 22.59
C LEU A 617 13.72 10.35 24.05
N GLN A 618 14.67 9.94 24.89
CA GLN A 618 14.41 9.74 26.32
C GLN A 618 13.92 11.02 27.01
N GLN A 619 14.55 12.17 26.73
CA GLN A 619 14.13 13.45 27.31
C GLN A 619 12.71 13.85 26.87
N VAL A 620 12.36 13.63 25.59
CA VAL A 620 11.02 13.89 25.07
C VAL A 620 9.98 12.99 25.76
N GLU A 621 10.28 11.70 25.94
CA GLU A 621 9.42 10.74 26.64
C GLU A 621 9.18 11.15 28.10
N GLU A 622 10.25 11.47 28.84
CA GLU A 622 10.18 11.89 30.23
C GLU A 622 9.38 13.20 30.38
N TRP A 623 9.62 14.17 29.50
CA TRP A 623 8.87 15.42 29.47
C TRP A 623 7.39 15.19 29.15
N PHE A 624 7.09 14.39 28.13
CA PHE A 624 5.71 14.12 27.73
C PHE A 624 4.94 13.45 28.86
N LYS A 625 5.55 12.46 29.51
CA LYS A 625 5.01 11.79 30.69
C LYS A 625 4.75 12.76 31.84
N ALA A 626 5.69 13.68 32.10
CA ALA A 626 5.58 14.62 33.22
C ALA A 626 4.61 15.78 32.96
N LYS A 627 4.48 16.25 31.71
CA LYS A 627 3.81 17.51 31.37
C LYS A 627 2.52 17.34 30.58
N MET A 628 2.46 16.38 29.67
CA MET A 628 1.33 16.20 28.75
C MET A 628 0.34 15.15 29.25
N VAL A 629 0.83 14.02 29.77
CA VAL A 629 -0.04 12.94 30.28
C VAL A 629 -1.03 13.44 31.35
N PRO A 630 -0.65 14.25 32.37
CA PRO A 630 -1.61 14.77 33.34
C PRO A 630 -2.73 15.61 32.70
N MET A 631 -2.41 16.38 31.65
CA MET A 631 -3.38 17.18 30.93
C MET A 631 -4.34 16.32 30.10
N ILE A 632 -3.83 15.28 29.45
CA ILE A 632 -4.66 14.30 28.72
C ILE A 632 -5.60 13.57 29.69
N VAL A 633 -5.09 13.12 30.84
CA VAL A 633 -5.90 12.45 31.88
C VAL A 633 -6.96 13.39 32.45
N GLN A 634 -6.64 14.67 32.62
CA GLN A 634 -7.62 15.67 33.04
C GLN A 634 -8.70 15.87 31.97
N MET A 635 -8.30 16.05 30.70
CA MET A 635 -9.25 16.20 29.59
C MET A 635 -10.15 14.95 29.43
N ARG A 636 -9.62 13.75 29.70
CA ARG A 636 -10.39 12.50 29.75
C ARG A 636 -11.53 12.59 30.77
N LYS A 637 -11.23 13.00 32.01
CA LYS A 637 -12.24 13.15 33.09
C LYS A 637 -13.26 14.26 32.78
N GLU A 638 -12.82 15.33 32.13
CA GLU A 638 -13.69 16.42 31.74
C GLU A 638 -14.65 16.02 30.61
N SER A 639 -14.23 15.10 29.73
CA SER A 639 -14.98 14.74 28.53
C SER A 639 -15.85 13.49 28.70
N ALA A 640 -15.40 12.53 29.51
CA ALA A 640 -16.07 11.25 29.71
C ALA A 640 -17.21 11.33 30.76
N THR A 641 -18.22 10.48 30.63
CA THR A 641 -19.26 10.31 31.67
C THR A 641 -18.70 9.55 32.86
N GLU A 642 -19.19 9.84 34.07
CA GLU A 642 -18.79 9.08 35.28
C GLU A 642 -19.19 7.61 35.17
N SER A 643 -20.39 7.32 34.65
CA SER A 643 -20.86 5.97 34.40
C SER A 643 -20.02 5.23 33.36
N GLY A 644 -19.60 5.91 32.29
CA GLY A 644 -18.73 5.35 31.27
C GLY A 644 -17.36 4.97 31.83
N LEU A 645 -16.72 5.87 32.58
CA LEU A 645 -15.43 5.60 33.24
C LEU A 645 -15.53 4.44 34.24
N LYS A 646 -16.60 4.40 35.04
CA LYS A 646 -16.87 3.30 35.97
C LYS A 646 -17.02 1.97 35.23
N PHE A 647 -17.75 1.95 34.13
CA PHE A 647 -17.94 0.74 33.33
C PHE A 647 -16.64 0.25 32.68
N ILE A 648 -15.78 1.16 32.20
CA ILE A 648 -14.44 0.80 31.71
C ILE A 648 -13.62 0.16 32.84
N GLU A 649 -13.67 0.70 34.06
CA GLU A 649 -12.96 0.11 35.20
C GLU A 649 -13.52 -1.28 35.57
N GLU A 650 -14.84 -1.47 35.49
CA GLU A 650 -15.47 -2.79 35.66
C GLU A 650 -14.99 -3.80 34.62
N LEU A 651 -14.88 -3.41 33.33
CA LEU A 651 -14.32 -4.24 32.28
C LEU A 651 -12.84 -4.57 32.52
N ARG A 652 -12.03 -3.60 32.96
CA ARG A 652 -10.61 -3.84 33.28
C ARG A 652 -10.44 -4.78 34.46
N LYS A 653 -11.28 -4.65 35.49
CA LYS A 653 -11.28 -5.56 36.63
C LYS A 653 -11.67 -6.97 36.18
N ALA A 654 -12.73 -7.10 35.40
CA ALA A 654 -13.15 -8.36 34.83
C ALA A 654 -12.06 -9.01 33.96
N ALA A 655 -11.37 -8.22 33.12
CA ALA A 655 -10.24 -8.68 32.33
C ALA A 655 -9.13 -9.29 33.19
N LYS A 656 -8.76 -8.65 34.31
CA LYS A 656 -7.75 -9.18 35.26
C LYS A 656 -8.19 -10.46 35.96
N GLU A 657 -9.49 -10.66 36.17
CA GLU A 657 -10.02 -11.87 36.81
C GLU A 657 -10.10 -13.06 35.83
N VAL A 658 -10.45 -12.78 34.56
CA VAL A 658 -10.65 -13.79 33.51
C VAL A 658 -9.36 -14.12 32.76
N VAL A 659 -8.46 -13.15 32.61
CA VAL A 659 -7.21 -13.28 31.86
C VAL A 659 -6.02 -13.15 32.82
N PHE A 660 -5.15 -14.15 32.86
CA PHE A 660 -3.89 -14.09 33.61
C PHE A 660 -2.68 -14.10 32.68
N GLN A 661 -1.63 -13.43 33.13
CA GLN A 661 -0.31 -13.38 32.50
C GLN A 661 0.67 -14.15 33.42
N GLU A 662 1.49 -15.05 32.87
CA GLU A 662 2.63 -15.55 33.62
C GLU A 662 3.70 -14.46 33.74
N ASN A 663 4.35 -14.40 34.91
CA ASN A 663 5.57 -13.62 35.06
C ASN A 663 6.63 -14.23 34.14
N ALA A 664 7.27 -13.40 33.31
CA ALA A 664 8.29 -13.82 32.36
C ALA A 664 9.45 -14.57 33.04
N CYS A 665 9.40 -15.90 33.04
CA CYS A 665 10.54 -16.80 33.16
C CYS A 665 10.07 -18.25 32.94
N GLU A 666 9.96 -18.69 31.69
CA GLU A 666 10.52 -19.97 31.22
C GLU A 666 10.28 -20.07 29.69
N PRO A 667 11.27 -20.53 28.90
CA PRO A 667 11.08 -20.73 27.48
C PRO A 667 10.08 -21.86 27.26
N ILE A 668 9.07 -21.62 26.43
CA ILE A 668 8.23 -22.70 25.90
C ILE A 668 9.13 -23.54 25.00
N GLU A 669 9.42 -24.77 25.43
CA GLU A 669 10.04 -25.77 24.56
C GLU A 669 9.13 -25.98 23.34
N GLU A 670 9.71 -25.82 22.16
CA GLU A 670 9.12 -26.23 20.89
C GLU A 670 8.79 -27.73 20.98
N ALA A 671 7.52 -28.05 21.20
CA ALA A 671 6.99 -29.36 20.93
C ALA A 671 5.71 -29.20 20.10
N ASP A 672 5.81 -29.73 18.87
CA ASP A 672 4.79 -29.98 17.86
C ASP A 672 4.30 -28.77 17.03
N LEU A 673 5.11 -28.45 16.01
CA LEU A 673 4.68 -27.94 14.69
C LEU A 673 4.73 -29.09 13.68
#